data_AF-A0A1S2VC80-F1
#
_entry.id   AF-A0A1S2VC80-F1
#
_cell.length_a   1.000
_cell.length_b   1.000
_cell.length_c   1.000
_cell.angle_alpha   90.00
_cell.angle_beta   90.00
_cell.angle_gamma   90.00
#
_symmetry.space_group_name_H-M   'P 1'
#
loop_
_entity.id
_entity.type
_entity.pdbx_description
1 polymer ?
#
loop_
_entity_poly.entity_id
_entity_poly.type
_entity_poly.pdbx_seq_one_letter_code
_entity_poly.pdbx_strand_id
1 'polypeptide(L)'
;MLIWLMCMAGLSGVVQAQNISGIVYRDFNGNGTYQSTPASGTYTYGETGVSGVIIKAYNTSGVLAGSATSGSTGSYSITASGSGPYRVEYTIPAPLGYLNEGYYNGNASGTSVEFVSSGTVILNFGVNSVNDYCQSAPPLAIPCFVVGDPLSATSTVATEVALVSVPYNSSGTGLAGTKLATAKELGSIFGAAYQRESKKLFTAAFMKRHVGLGTAGLGGIYVTNMSGSTAANSVYVDLESAPFSLSLGASDISARVLPGDGGVSSNDPLGFDAVGKVGLGGMTLSTDGRILYVVDLYNRQLLALAIGNPAKTTLQASDLTKIAIPAPGCTNGVGRPFAVKVYNGKVYIGVVCTAENGGTANDMYAYVYAMDEGATTIPTTAVFSFRLNYAKGMIHTQDAPLGDSWEPWVSQFSGINLGSVTNPGSAGTVADPFFRRSARPQPMLSDIDFTSNGDMVMGFMDRGGHQLGFRQRNTTQTTSTTLLNGYIGGDLLRASFNGTAWVLEKNAAVGTLASSGAGNGQGPGTPTSTTYATPAGEFYYTDAYSGYLSSSMPYVEIHQETYMGSSLVIPGSNYLISTMMDPLNTWSGGIAWFDNRTGADNRRAEIYRTLGGGAANDVTLGKANGLGLLEALCSPAPIMIGNRVWNDTNNNGVQDAGEAGIPGVVVTLKGTGLSANGVTATTNSKGEYYFSTATGTSSTSAVLNLSLTYGGSYSVCFPISTSAGALLISENVNAATGENADKIDSDPSATGVVTLTIGVGGENDFSIDAAYAPVPPCSMSLIVLANTCNEVTNTYPVSGTVSLNNSPATSLTVTDGTKSAVISVTAGQTNATFSLTGLSSGSGKHTVSVVAAATACETVSQTYTAPATCTVAATIAVVSATVCYGSSATLTASGCNNGTVSWSNGTTGNSLITPGLTQTTAYTATCTTQTGSATSVVGTATVMPQPVLSLQASSTNVTAGTPVSLS
;
A
#
# COMPACT_ATOMS: atom_id res chain seq x y z
N MET A 1 12.47 -9.83 72.49
CA MET A 1 13.93 -9.63 72.48
C MET A 1 14.47 -10.61 71.44
N LEU A 2 15.05 -10.07 70.36
CA LEU A 2 15.72 -10.69 69.21
C LEU A 2 15.65 -12.22 69.03
N ILE A 3 14.98 -12.65 67.95
CA ILE A 3 15.49 -13.51 66.85
C ILE A 3 14.28 -13.73 65.92
N TRP A 4 14.01 -12.73 65.09
CA TRP A 4 13.01 -12.74 64.01
C TRP A 4 13.58 -11.88 62.89
N LEU A 5 14.71 -12.31 62.32
CA LEU A 5 15.34 -11.72 61.15
C LEU A 5 16.33 -12.77 60.60
N MET A 6 16.32 -12.99 59.28
CA MET A 6 17.13 -13.95 58.50
C MET A 6 16.47 -15.33 58.22
N CYS A 7 15.40 -15.33 57.42
CA CYS A 7 15.23 -16.33 56.35
C CYS A 7 14.23 -15.84 55.27
N MET A 8 14.39 -14.59 54.82
CA MET A 8 13.80 -14.09 53.57
C MET A 8 14.94 -13.51 52.74
N ALA A 9 15.68 -14.39 52.07
CA ALA A 9 16.63 -14.00 51.04
C ALA A 9 16.46 -14.95 49.85
N GLY A 10 15.94 -14.40 48.76
CA GLY A 10 16.27 -14.87 47.41
C GLY A 10 15.51 -16.07 46.85
N LEU A 11 14.18 -16.01 46.79
CA LEU A 11 13.47 -16.54 45.62
C LEU A 11 13.01 -15.33 44.81
N SER A 12 13.96 -14.66 44.15
CA SER A 12 13.63 -13.88 42.97
C SER A 12 12.97 -14.86 42.00
N GLY A 13 11.65 -14.75 41.83
CA GLY A 13 10.92 -15.52 40.84
C GLY A 13 11.67 -15.42 39.53
N VAL A 14 12.05 -16.56 38.96
CA VAL A 14 12.54 -16.60 37.58
C VAL A 14 11.38 -16.09 36.75
N VAL A 15 11.44 -14.82 36.35
CA VAL A 15 10.49 -14.27 35.39
C VAL A 15 10.71 -15.09 34.13
N GLN A 16 9.75 -15.97 33.84
CA GLN A 16 9.86 -16.88 32.70
C GLN A 16 9.89 -16.01 31.44
N ALA A 17 11.04 -16.00 30.74
CA ALA A 17 11.19 -15.23 29.53
C ALA A 17 10.12 -15.64 28.52
N GLN A 18 9.48 -14.65 27.90
CA GLN A 18 8.50 -14.89 26.86
C GLN A 18 9.20 -15.27 25.56
N ASN A 19 8.82 -16.43 25.00
CA ASN A 19 9.33 -16.88 23.71
C ASN A 19 8.25 -16.66 22.65
N ILE A 20 8.57 -15.81 21.67
CA ILE A 20 7.73 -15.50 20.51
C ILE A 20 8.43 -16.09 19.31
N SER A 21 7.76 -16.96 18.55
CA SER A 21 8.36 -17.64 17.40
C SER A 21 7.36 -17.76 16.27
N GLY A 22 7.81 -18.10 15.07
CA GLY A 22 6.90 -18.38 13.97
C GLY A 22 7.60 -18.41 12.63
N ILE A 23 6.81 -18.32 11.56
CA ILE A 23 7.29 -18.38 10.19
C ILE A 23 6.75 -17.17 9.42
N VAL A 24 7.65 -16.47 8.73
CA VAL A 24 7.30 -15.54 7.66
C VAL A 24 7.28 -16.31 6.35
N TYR A 25 6.18 -16.28 5.60
CA TYR A 25 6.00 -17.14 4.41
C TYR A 25 5.32 -16.44 3.24
N ARG A 26 5.52 -16.98 2.03
CA ARG A 26 4.87 -16.53 0.80
C ARG A 26 3.44 -17.05 0.73
N ASP A 27 2.47 -16.17 0.95
CA ASP A 27 1.03 -16.48 0.85
C ASP A 27 0.56 -16.43 -0.62
N PHE A 28 1.00 -17.41 -1.41
CA PHE A 28 0.70 -17.46 -2.86
C PHE A 28 -0.79 -17.62 -3.15
N ASN A 29 -1.51 -18.29 -2.26
CA ASN A 29 -2.92 -18.61 -2.47
C ASN A 29 -3.86 -17.58 -1.82
N GLY A 30 -3.31 -16.57 -1.14
CA GLY A 30 -4.06 -15.46 -0.53
C GLY A 30 -5.05 -15.91 0.55
N ASN A 31 -4.76 -16.98 1.30
CA ASN A 31 -5.67 -17.52 2.32
C ASN A 31 -5.18 -17.28 3.76
N GLY A 32 -4.00 -16.69 3.95
CA GLY A 32 -3.46 -16.38 5.27
C GLY A 32 -3.15 -17.60 6.14
N THR A 33 -2.94 -18.78 5.55
CA THR A 33 -2.65 -20.02 6.29
C THR A 33 -1.38 -20.68 5.80
N TYR A 34 -0.34 -20.67 6.64
CA TYR A 34 0.92 -21.33 6.32
C TYR A 34 0.77 -22.83 6.07
N GLN A 35 1.17 -23.29 4.89
CA GLN A 35 1.18 -24.72 4.53
C GLN A 35 2.58 -25.20 4.13
N SER A 36 3.30 -25.84 5.06
CA SER A 36 4.63 -26.41 4.81
C SER A 36 4.61 -27.66 3.93
N THR A 37 3.51 -28.43 3.96
CA THR A 37 3.30 -29.62 3.13
C THR A 37 1.89 -29.53 2.55
N PRO A 38 1.72 -29.44 1.22
CA PRO A 38 0.41 -29.17 0.64
C PRO A 38 -0.58 -30.32 0.84
N ALA A 39 -1.85 -29.99 1.08
CA ALA A 39 -2.95 -30.91 0.89
C ALA A 39 -3.11 -31.19 -0.62
N SER A 40 -3.31 -32.45 -1.03
CA SER A 40 -3.45 -32.80 -2.45
C SER A 40 -4.64 -32.07 -3.08
N GLY A 41 -4.41 -31.31 -4.17
CA GLY A 41 -5.50 -30.89 -5.07
C GLY A 41 -5.48 -29.47 -5.62
N THR A 42 -4.64 -28.55 -5.12
CA THR A 42 -4.77 -27.12 -5.49
C THR A 42 -3.42 -26.40 -5.66
N TYR A 43 -2.52 -26.54 -4.69
CA TYR A 43 -1.13 -26.06 -4.75
C TYR A 43 -0.24 -27.20 -4.30
N THR A 44 0.71 -27.64 -5.12
CA THR A 44 1.44 -28.91 -4.91
C THR A 44 2.83 -28.72 -4.33
N TYR A 45 3.30 -27.47 -4.19
CA TYR A 45 4.63 -27.14 -3.67
C TYR A 45 4.64 -26.59 -2.23
N GLY A 46 3.47 -26.22 -1.67
CA GLY A 46 3.38 -25.56 -0.37
C GLY A 46 3.89 -24.12 -0.41
N GLU A 47 3.90 -23.45 0.73
CA GLU A 47 4.32 -22.05 0.85
C GLU A 47 5.75 -21.96 1.37
N THR A 48 6.57 -21.17 0.68
CA THR A 48 7.99 -21.04 1.00
C THR A 48 8.21 -19.96 2.07
N GLY A 49 9.21 -20.17 2.92
CA GLY A 49 9.60 -19.17 3.91
C GLY A 49 10.29 -17.96 3.28
N VAL A 50 10.15 -16.79 3.89
CA VAL A 50 10.79 -15.55 3.45
C VAL A 50 11.82 -15.11 4.46
N SER A 51 13.07 -14.96 4.02
CA SER A 51 14.17 -14.46 4.84
C SER A 51 14.30 -12.95 4.77
N GLY A 52 14.76 -12.32 5.85
CA GLY A 52 15.12 -10.91 5.88
C GLY A 52 14.06 -9.98 6.46
N VAL A 53 12.84 -10.47 6.75
CA VAL A 53 11.82 -9.69 7.47
C VAL A 53 12.27 -9.49 8.90
N ILE A 54 12.17 -8.25 9.39
CA ILE A 54 12.62 -7.84 10.72
C ILE A 54 11.42 -7.93 11.67
N ILE A 55 11.59 -8.58 12.82
CA ILE A 55 10.54 -8.73 13.82
C ILE A 55 11.02 -8.11 15.13
N LYS A 56 10.24 -7.21 15.72
CA LYS A 56 10.57 -6.49 16.97
C LYS A 56 9.43 -6.65 17.97
N ALA A 57 9.75 -6.94 19.23
CA ALA A 57 8.78 -7.04 20.32
C ALA A 57 8.99 -5.86 21.30
N TYR A 58 7.93 -5.11 21.57
CA TYR A 58 7.93 -3.95 22.47
C TYR A 58 7.07 -4.21 23.70
N ASN A 59 7.52 -3.76 24.85
CA ASN A 59 6.77 -3.86 26.11
C ASN A 59 5.73 -2.73 26.24
N THR A 60 5.02 -2.71 27.38
CA THR A 60 3.97 -1.72 27.69
C THR A 60 4.44 -0.28 27.81
N SER A 61 5.75 -0.04 27.85
CA SER A 61 6.35 1.31 27.87
C SER A 61 6.92 1.71 26.50
N GLY A 62 6.63 0.94 25.45
CA GLY A 62 7.17 1.16 24.10
C GLY A 62 8.66 0.84 23.98
N VAL A 63 9.26 0.16 24.95
CA VAL A 63 10.69 -0.19 24.93
C VAL A 63 10.89 -1.55 24.24
N LEU A 64 11.85 -1.62 23.32
CA LEU A 64 12.23 -2.86 22.64
C LEU A 64 12.70 -3.92 23.65
N ALA A 65 11.98 -5.03 23.72
CA ALA A 65 12.23 -6.15 24.61
C ALA A 65 12.98 -7.32 23.92
N GLY A 66 12.98 -7.34 22.58
CA GLY A 66 13.71 -8.32 21.78
C GLY A 66 13.44 -8.15 20.29
N SER A 67 14.30 -8.73 19.45
CA SER A 67 14.13 -8.72 17.99
C SER A 67 14.72 -9.97 17.34
N ALA A 68 14.29 -10.24 16.11
CA ALA A 68 14.82 -11.29 15.24
C ALA A 68 14.73 -10.86 13.77
N THR A 69 15.40 -11.61 12.90
CA THR A 69 15.22 -11.54 11.44
C THR A 69 14.89 -12.92 10.95
N SER A 70 13.90 -13.05 10.06
CA SER A 70 13.50 -14.35 9.53
C SER A 70 14.63 -15.02 8.73
N GLY A 71 14.85 -16.31 8.98
CA GLY A 71 15.86 -17.11 8.28
C GLY A 71 15.43 -17.56 6.88
N SER A 72 16.27 -18.33 6.20
CA SER A 72 16.02 -18.87 4.84
C SER A 72 14.74 -19.71 4.73
N THR A 73 14.31 -20.33 5.83
CA THR A 73 13.05 -21.09 5.93
C THR A 73 11.88 -20.24 6.43
N GLY A 74 12.06 -18.92 6.57
CA GLY A 74 11.06 -18.01 7.16
C GLY A 74 11.00 -18.05 8.68
N SER A 75 11.62 -19.04 9.33
CA SER A 75 11.58 -19.20 10.77
C SER A 75 12.26 -18.05 11.53
N TYR A 76 11.69 -17.68 12.68
CA TYR A 76 12.28 -16.73 13.61
C TYR A 76 11.91 -17.09 15.07
N SER A 77 12.70 -16.58 16.03
CA SER A 77 12.41 -16.70 17.46
C SER A 77 13.00 -15.49 18.21
N ILE A 78 12.20 -14.92 19.10
CA ILE A 78 12.52 -13.78 19.96
C ILE A 78 12.40 -14.26 21.40
N THR A 79 13.45 -14.07 22.18
CA THR A 79 13.40 -14.18 23.64
C THR A 79 13.21 -12.77 24.22
N ALA A 80 11.97 -12.41 24.54
CA ALA A 80 11.65 -11.08 25.05
C ALA A 80 11.99 -10.98 26.54
N SER A 81 12.59 -9.85 26.95
CA SER A 81 12.93 -9.60 28.34
C SER A 81 11.68 -9.33 29.19
N GLY A 82 11.53 -10.04 30.31
CA GLY A 82 10.44 -9.85 31.27
C GLY A 82 9.21 -10.72 31.03
N SER A 83 8.12 -10.36 31.70
CA SER A 83 6.78 -10.92 31.49
C SER A 83 5.83 -9.76 31.23
N GLY A 84 5.05 -9.82 30.16
CA GLY A 84 4.04 -8.81 29.90
C GLY A 84 3.12 -9.25 28.78
N PRO A 85 2.13 -8.43 28.42
CA PRO A 85 1.76 -8.36 27.04
C PRO A 85 2.87 -7.66 26.24
N TYR A 86 3.06 -8.07 24.98
CA TYR A 86 3.99 -7.44 24.04
C TYR A 86 3.26 -7.06 22.75
N ARG A 87 3.66 -5.93 22.16
CA ARG A 87 3.35 -5.58 20.78
C ARG A 87 4.47 -6.11 19.90
N VAL A 88 4.14 -6.96 18.94
CA VAL A 88 5.07 -7.54 17.97
C VAL A 88 4.85 -6.87 16.64
N GLU A 89 5.92 -6.33 16.07
CA GLU A 89 5.90 -5.64 14.79
C GLU A 89 6.75 -6.36 13.77
N TYR A 90 6.22 -6.53 12.56
CA TYR A 90 6.91 -7.04 11.39
C TYR A 90 7.21 -5.90 10.42
N THR A 91 8.46 -5.84 9.97
CA THR A 91 8.91 -4.85 9.00
C THR A 91 9.47 -5.57 7.77
N ILE A 92 8.89 -5.28 6.62
CA ILE A 92 9.41 -5.68 5.31
C ILE A 92 10.46 -4.64 4.89
N PRO A 93 11.77 -4.97 4.90
CA PRO A 93 12.80 -3.99 4.57
C PRO A 93 12.81 -3.66 3.07
N ALA A 94 13.41 -2.53 2.70
CA ALA A 94 13.46 -2.04 1.31
C ALA A 94 13.90 -3.08 0.24
N PRO A 95 14.88 -3.97 0.48
CA PRO A 95 15.23 -5.02 -0.50
C PRO A 95 14.10 -6.03 -0.79
N LEU A 96 13.10 -6.11 0.09
CA LEU A 96 11.89 -6.91 -0.04
C LEU A 96 10.66 -6.05 -0.34
N GLY A 97 10.82 -4.78 -0.73
CA GLY A 97 9.72 -3.85 -0.97
C GLY A 97 8.80 -4.20 -2.16
N TYR A 98 9.08 -5.31 -2.86
CA TYR A 98 8.17 -5.92 -3.82
C TYR A 98 7.10 -6.83 -3.15
N LEU A 99 7.21 -7.04 -1.83
CA LEU A 99 6.27 -7.80 -1.02
C LEU A 99 5.35 -6.87 -0.23
N ASN A 100 4.10 -7.27 -0.10
CA ASN A 100 3.08 -6.66 0.74
C ASN A 100 2.70 -7.59 1.89
N GLU A 101 1.93 -7.05 2.85
CA GLU A 101 1.31 -7.87 3.90
C GLU A 101 0.33 -8.87 3.27
N GLY A 102 0.48 -10.14 3.62
CA GLY A 102 -0.37 -11.23 3.13
C GLY A 102 -1.79 -11.16 3.72
N TYR A 103 -2.62 -12.12 3.34
CA TYR A 103 -4.01 -12.13 3.80
C TYR A 103 -4.08 -12.45 5.30
N TYR A 104 -4.88 -11.69 6.05
CA TYR A 104 -5.11 -11.98 7.47
C TYR A 104 -6.11 -13.12 7.64
N ASN A 105 -5.76 -14.10 8.48
CA ASN A 105 -6.66 -15.19 8.85
C ASN A 105 -6.50 -15.56 10.32
N GLY A 106 -6.82 -14.61 11.21
CA GLY A 106 -7.06 -14.82 12.64
C GLY A 106 -6.10 -15.77 13.36
N ASN A 107 -6.42 -17.07 13.33
CA ASN A 107 -5.68 -18.12 14.04
C ASN A 107 -4.48 -18.69 13.26
N ALA A 108 -4.33 -18.39 11.97
CA ALA A 108 -3.35 -19.00 11.08
C ALA A 108 -2.23 -18.03 10.65
N SER A 109 -2.56 -16.75 10.45
CA SER A 109 -1.60 -15.64 10.21
C SER A 109 -2.13 -14.35 10.80
N GLY A 110 -1.21 -13.56 11.36
CA GLY A 110 -1.46 -12.21 11.86
C GLY A 110 -1.26 -11.11 10.82
N THR A 111 -1.46 -9.85 11.23
CA THR A 111 -1.05 -8.65 10.48
C THR A 111 0.39 -8.24 10.84
N SER A 112 0.91 -7.15 10.27
CA SER A 112 2.23 -6.60 10.63
C SER A 112 2.34 -6.13 12.08
N VAL A 113 1.24 -5.99 12.81
CA VAL A 113 1.21 -5.61 14.23
C VAL A 113 0.32 -6.56 15.01
N GLU A 114 0.91 -7.29 15.95
CA GLU A 114 0.23 -8.31 16.76
C GLU A 114 0.41 -8.04 18.26
N PHE A 115 -0.62 -8.37 19.04
CA PHE A 115 -0.61 -8.20 20.50
C PHE A 115 -0.67 -9.57 21.18
N VAL A 116 0.38 -9.90 21.92
CA VAL A 116 0.50 -11.20 22.61
C VAL A 116 0.48 -11.01 24.11
N SER A 117 -0.20 -11.90 24.83
CA SER A 117 -0.13 -12.02 26.29
C SER A 117 1.08 -12.88 26.71
N SER A 118 1.26 -13.10 28.01
CA SER A 118 2.35 -13.90 28.54
C SER A 118 2.30 -15.37 28.13
N GLY A 119 3.46 -15.97 27.85
CA GLY A 119 3.60 -17.40 27.53
C GLY A 119 4.50 -17.68 26.32
N THR A 120 4.43 -18.90 25.79
CA THR A 120 5.02 -19.24 24.48
C THR A 120 3.98 -19.04 23.40
N VAL A 121 4.30 -18.23 22.38
CA VAL A 121 3.37 -17.87 21.31
C VAL A 121 3.99 -18.17 19.95
N ILE A 122 3.19 -18.74 19.05
CA ILE A 122 3.54 -18.95 17.65
C ILE A 122 2.75 -17.93 16.82
N LEU A 123 3.45 -17.03 16.13
CA LEU A 123 2.87 -16.02 15.24
C LEU A 123 3.44 -16.19 13.83
N ASN A 124 2.62 -16.64 12.90
CA ASN A 124 3.01 -16.64 11.49
C ASN A 124 2.60 -15.33 10.84
N PHE A 125 3.38 -14.92 9.83
CA PHE A 125 3.14 -13.71 9.08
C PHE A 125 3.26 -14.01 7.58
N GLY A 126 2.12 -14.01 6.90
CA GLY A 126 2.06 -14.12 5.46
C GLY A 126 2.53 -12.82 4.79
N VAL A 127 3.30 -12.95 3.72
CA VAL A 127 3.63 -11.86 2.80
C VAL A 127 3.36 -12.32 1.37
N ASN A 128 2.94 -11.42 0.50
CA ASN A 128 2.60 -11.74 -0.88
C ASN A 128 3.26 -10.77 -1.86
N SER A 129 3.43 -11.23 -3.10
CA SER A 129 3.67 -10.35 -4.25
C SER A 129 2.37 -10.33 -5.04
N VAL A 130 1.97 -9.16 -5.52
CA VAL A 130 0.73 -8.95 -6.31
C VAL A 130 0.63 -9.94 -7.47
N ASN A 131 1.75 -10.21 -8.13
CA ASN A 131 1.82 -11.08 -9.31
C ASN A 131 1.74 -12.57 -8.98
N ASP A 132 2.04 -12.96 -7.75
CA ASP A 132 2.23 -14.37 -7.43
C ASP A 132 0.92 -15.09 -7.10
N TYR A 133 -0.14 -14.35 -6.81
CA TYR A 133 -1.46 -14.94 -6.66
C TYR A 133 -2.04 -15.37 -8.00
N CYS A 134 -2.68 -16.53 -8.02
CA CYS A 134 -3.52 -16.97 -9.12
C CYS A 134 -4.61 -17.90 -8.56
N GLN A 135 -5.72 -18.12 -9.27
CA GLN A 135 -6.59 -19.25 -8.94
C GLN A 135 -5.89 -20.58 -9.29
N SER A 136 -6.35 -21.69 -8.72
CA SER A 136 -5.71 -23.00 -8.89
C SER A 136 -5.72 -23.58 -10.32
N ALA A 137 -6.68 -23.17 -11.13
CA ALA A 137 -6.87 -23.66 -12.49
C ALA A 137 -7.21 -22.49 -13.44
N PRO A 138 -6.27 -21.56 -13.69
CA PRO A 138 -6.53 -20.42 -14.55
C PRO A 138 -6.64 -20.87 -16.02
N PRO A 139 -7.63 -20.38 -16.79
CA PRO A 139 -7.61 -20.59 -18.23
C PRO A 139 -6.28 -20.08 -18.81
N LEU A 140 -5.76 -20.79 -19.82
CA LEU A 140 -4.50 -20.46 -20.48
C LEU A 140 -4.83 -19.83 -21.84
N ALA A 141 -4.24 -18.67 -22.14
CA ALA A 141 -4.32 -18.04 -23.45
C ALA A 141 -3.06 -18.38 -24.26
N ILE A 142 -3.25 -18.78 -25.52
CA ILE A 142 -2.18 -19.29 -26.37
C ILE A 142 -2.31 -18.65 -27.76
N PRO A 143 -1.31 -17.87 -28.21
CA PRO A 143 -1.22 -17.41 -29.59
C PRO A 143 -1.02 -18.57 -30.56
N CYS A 144 -1.73 -18.55 -31.69
CA CYS A 144 -1.66 -19.54 -32.75
C CYS A 144 -1.22 -18.86 -34.04
N PHE A 145 -0.15 -19.36 -34.67
CA PHE A 145 0.28 -18.87 -35.97
C PHE A 145 -0.57 -19.49 -37.09
N VAL A 146 -0.94 -18.67 -38.07
CA VAL A 146 -1.74 -19.08 -39.22
C VAL A 146 -1.02 -18.71 -40.52
N VAL A 147 -0.80 -19.69 -41.39
CA VAL A 147 -0.13 -19.49 -42.68
C VAL A 147 -0.99 -18.63 -43.60
N GLY A 148 -0.36 -17.67 -44.29
CA GLY A 148 -1.00 -16.80 -45.28
C GLY A 148 -1.17 -15.36 -44.80
N ASP A 149 -1.72 -14.53 -45.69
CA ASP A 149 -2.04 -13.13 -45.42
C ASP A 149 -3.50 -12.99 -44.93
N PRO A 150 -3.74 -12.66 -43.64
CA PRO A 150 -5.09 -12.48 -43.11
C PRO A 150 -5.73 -11.16 -43.55
N LEU A 151 -4.97 -10.21 -44.09
CA LEU A 151 -5.44 -8.88 -44.52
C LEU A 151 -5.67 -8.80 -46.03
N SER A 152 -5.21 -9.78 -46.80
CA SER A 152 -5.46 -9.85 -48.24
C SER A 152 -6.96 -9.79 -48.56
N ALA A 153 -7.32 -9.09 -49.63
CA ALA A 153 -8.69 -9.08 -50.14
C ALA A 153 -9.21 -10.48 -50.56
N THR A 154 -8.30 -11.41 -50.83
CA THR A 154 -8.61 -12.82 -51.17
C THR A 154 -8.34 -13.78 -50.02
N SER A 155 -8.23 -13.27 -48.78
CA SER A 155 -7.85 -14.08 -47.63
C SER A 155 -8.85 -15.20 -47.35
N THR A 156 -8.38 -16.45 -47.32
CA THR A 156 -9.14 -17.61 -46.81
C THR A 156 -8.88 -17.84 -45.32
N VAL A 157 -7.85 -17.19 -44.77
CA VAL A 157 -7.36 -17.43 -43.40
C VAL A 157 -7.77 -16.35 -42.40
N ALA A 158 -8.46 -15.31 -42.85
CA ALA A 158 -8.91 -14.19 -42.02
C ALA A 158 -9.68 -14.61 -40.75
N THR A 159 -10.48 -15.68 -40.81
CA THR A 159 -11.33 -16.16 -39.70
C THR A 159 -10.69 -17.24 -38.82
N GLU A 160 -9.49 -17.70 -39.19
CA GLU A 160 -8.74 -18.71 -38.45
C GLU A 160 -8.33 -18.21 -37.07
N VAL A 161 -8.11 -19.13 -36.14
CA VAL A 161 -7.83 -18.81 -34.74
C VAL A 161 -6.38 -18.31 -34.61
N ALA A 162 -6.21 -17.06 -34.21
CA ALA A 162 -4.89 -16.49 -33.88
C ALA A 162 -4.63 -16.44 -32.37
N LEU A 163 -5.68 -16.55 -31.56
CA LEU A 163 -5.58 -16.59 -30.11
C LEU A 163 -6.69 -17.48 -29.55
N VAL A 164 -6.32 -18.49 -28.77
CA VAL A 164 -7.24 -19.44 -28.14
C VAL A 164 -7.08 -19.43 -26.63
N SER A 165 -8.17 -19.63 -25.90
CA SER A 165 -8.14 -19.96 -24.48
C SER A 165 -8.49 -21.42 -24.26
N VAL A 166 -7.70 -22.14 -23.46
CA VAL A 166 -7.98 -23.52 -23.05
C VAL A 166 -8.09 -23.65 -21.53
N PRO A 167 -8.91 -24.58 -21.01
CA PRO A 167 -8.92 -24.86 -19.58
C PRO A 167 -7.54 -25.32 -19.07
N TYR A 168 -7.15 -24.91 -17.86
CA TYR A 168 -5.89 -25.34 -17.24
C TYR A 168 -5.71 -26.86 -17.21
N ASN A 169 -6.78 -27.59 -16.89
CA ASN A 169 -6.74 -29.04 -16.73
C ASN A 169 -6.95 -29.81 -18.05
N SER A 170 -6.72 -29.15 -19.18
CA SER A 170 -6.80 -29.78 -20.50
C SER A 170 -5.82 -30.96 -20.61
N SER A 171 -6.28 -32.03 -21.27
CA SER A 171 -5.47 -33.21 -21.60
C SER A 171 -6.05 -33.90 -22.82
N GLY A 172 -5.22 -34.57 -23.61
CA GLY A 172 -5.68 -35.31 -24.77
C GLY A 172 -5.87 -34.43 -26.02
N THR A 173 -6.59 -34.97 -26.99
CA THR A 173 -6.93 -34.31 -28.27
C THR A 173 -8.35 -33.74 -28.26
N GLY A 174 -8.67 -32.82 -29.17
CA GLY A 174 -10.05 -32.32 -29.34
C GLY A 174 -10.49 -31.40 -28.20
N LEU A 175 -9.61 -30.48 -27.80
CA LEU A 175 -9.81 -29.63 -26.64
C LEU A 175 -11.02 -28.69 -26.80
N ALA A 176 -11.71 -28.43 -25.69
CA ALA A 176 -12.78 -27.43 -25.59
C ALA A 176 -12.20 -25.99 -25.51
N GLY A 177 -11.44 -25.59 -26.54
CA GLY A 177 -10.86 -24.26 -26.62
C GLY A 177 -11.88 -23.19 -27.00
N THR A 178 -11.78 -22.01 -26.37
CA THR A 178 -12.56 -20.82 -26.71
C THR A 178 -11.72 -19.94 -27.62
N LYS A 179 -12.19 -19.66 -28.83
CA LYS A 179 -11.56 -18.67 -29.72
C LYS A 179 -11.66 -17.28 -29.09
N LEU A 180 -10.52 -16.64 -28.83
CA LEU A 180 -10.46 -15.27 -28.32
C LEU A 180 -10.31 -14.25 -29.45
N ALA A 181 -9.55 -14.59 -30.50
CA ALA A 181 -9.36 -13.71 -31.65
C ALA A 181 -9.05 -14.48 -32.94
N THR A 182 -9.31 -13.82 -34.05
CA THR A 182 -9.04 -14.29 -35.42
C THR A 182 -7.74 -13.72 -35.98
N ALA A 183 -7.21 -14.36 -37.03
CA ALA A 183 -6.02 -13.89 -37.73
C ALA A 183 -6.21 -12.50 -38.36
N LYS A 184 -7.42 -12.13 -38.78
CA LYS A 184 -7.71 -10.78 -39.27
C LYS A 184 -7.61 -9.70 -38.18
N GLU A 185 -7.92 -10.05 -36.93
CA GLU A 185 -7.87 -9.11 -35.81
C GLU A 185 -6.44 -8.88 -35.32
N LEU A 186 -5.63 -9.93 -35.19
CA LEU A 186 -4.31 -9.86 -34.54
C LEU A 186 -3.12 -10.17 -35.46
N GLY A 187 -3.32 -10.98 -36.51
CA GLY A 187 -2.24 -11.51 -37.35
C GLY A 187 -1.22 -12.36 -36.57
N SER A 188 0.05 -12.24 -36.95
CA SER A 188 1.18 -12.92 -36.30
C SER A 188 1.55 -12.27 -34.96
N ILE A 189 1.25 -12.95 -33.86
CA ILE A 189 1.54 -12.51 -32.48
C ILE A 189 2.35 -13.57 -31.70
N PHE A 190 3.24 -13.11 -30.82
CA PHE A 190 4.03 -14.01 -29.94
C PHE A 190 3.98 -13.60 -28.48
N GLY A 191 4.53 -12.43 -28.13
CA GLY A 191 4.59 -11.98 -26.73
C GLY A 191 3.18 -11.82 -26.14
N ALA A 192 3.01 -12.15 -24.86
CA ALA A 192 1.75 -12.04 -24.14
C ALA A 192 1.97 -11.52 -22.71
N ALA A 193 1.05 -10.70 -22.19
CA ALA A 193 1.01 -10.30 -20.78
C ALA A 193 -0.42 -9.93 -20.33
N TYR A 194 -0.86 -10.40 -19.17
CA TYR A 194 -2.23 -10.21 -18.69
C TYR A 194 -2.35 -9.23 -17.52
N GLN A 195 -3.05 -8.11 -17.72
CA GLN A 195 -3.42 -7.19 -16.64
C GLN A 195 -4.71 -7.68 -15.98
N ARG A 196 -4.55 -8.40 -14.87
CA ARG A 196 -5.59 -9.12 -14.14
C ARG A 196 -6.69 -8.22 -13.55
N GLU A 197 -6.37 -7.01 -13.10
CA GLU A 197 -7.34 -6.06 -12.51
C GLU A 197 -8.38 -5.59 -13.54
N SER A 198 -7.94 -5.34 -14.78
CA SER A 198 -8.79 -4.85 -15.88
C SER A 198 -9.20 -5.95 -16.87
N LYS A 199 -8.71 -7.18 -16.69
CA LYS A 199 -8.91 -8.34 -17.56
C LYS A 199 -8.51 -8.09 -19.01
N LYS A 200 -7.38 -7.41 -19.21
CA LYS A 200 -6.81 -7.11 -20.54
C LYS A 200 -5.59 -7.97 -20.81
N LEU A 201 -5.66 -8.79 -21.86
CA LEU A 201 -4.51 -9.52 -22.38
C LEU A 201 -3.86 -8.71 -23.50
N PHE A 202 -2.60 -8.34 -23.31
CA PHE A 202 -1.79 -7.68 -24.32
C PHE A 202 -1.01 -8.73 -25.11
N THR A 203 -0.93 -8.56 -26.43
CA THR A 203 -0.10 -9.42 -27.29
C THR A 203 0.72 -8.61 -28.28
N ALA A 204 1.99 -8.97 -28.45
CA ALA A 204 2.93 -8.27 -29.34
C ALA A 204 3.02 -8.93 -30.73
N ALA A 205 3.02 -8.11 -31.78
CA ALA A 205 3.27 -8.54 -33.15
C ALA A 205 4.66 -9.17 -33.28
N PHE A 206 4.75 -10.29 -33.99
CA PHE A 206 6.00 -11.02 -34.16
C PHE A 206 6.24 -11.39 -35.62
N MET A 207 7.48 -11.17 -36.09
CA MET A 207 7.87 -11.56 -37.44
C MET A 207 8.06 -13.08 -37.54
N LYS A 208 7.11 -13.75 -38.19
CA LYS A 208 7.22 -15.16 -38.56
C LYS A 208 7.09 -15.34 -40.07
N ARG A 209 8.00 -16.10 -40.67
CA ARG A 209 7.95 -16.40 -42.10
C ARG A 209 6.69 -17.20 -42.45
N HIS A 210 6.11 -16.92 -43.61
CA HIS A 210 4.84 -17.48 -44.12
C HIS A 210 3.55 -17.03 -43.40
N VAL A 211 3.65 -16.21 -42.35
CA VAL A 211 2.51 -15.73 -41.56
C VAL A 211 2.38 -14.21 -41.70
N GLY A 212 1.18 -13.73 -42.03
CA GLY A 212 0.90 -12.30 -42.19
C GLY A 212 0.77 -11.55 -40.86
N LEU A 213 1.17 -10.28 -40.85
CA LEU A 213 1.01 -9.38 -39.71
C LEU A 213 -0.43 -8.84 -39.66
N GLY A 214 -0.85 -8.37 -38.49
CA GLY A 214 -2.12 -7.65 -38.35
C GLY A 214 -2.01 -6.21 -38.83
N THR A 215 -3.09 -5.44 -38.67
CA THR A 215 -3.22 -4.08 -39.25
C THR A 215 -2.20 -3.05 -38.75
N ALA A 216 -1.57 -3.29 -37.59
CA ALA A 216 -0.55 -2.44 -37.00
C ALA A 216 0.89 -2.86 -37.37
N GLY A 217 1.07 -3.84 -38.27
CA GLY A 217 2.39 -4.24 -38.74
C GLY A 217 3.30 -4.77 -37.63
N LEU A 218 4.60 -4.46 -37.71
CA LEU A 218 5.62 -4.92 -36.74
C LEU A 218 5.58 -4.15 -35.42
N GLY A 219 5.01 -2.94 -35.41
CA GLY A 219 4.84 -2.12 -34.20
C GLY A 219 3.58 -2.42 -33.40
N GLY A 220 2.75 -3.37 -33.85
CA GLY A 220 1.48 -3.68 -33.21
C GLY A 220 1.62 -4.31 -31.83
N ILE A 221 1.11 -3.63 -30.81
CA ILE A 221 0.65 -4.26 -29.58
C ILE A 221 -0.88 -4.27 -29.64
N TYR A 222 -1.47 -5.43 -29.44
CA TYR A 222 -2.92 -5.63 -29.44
C TYR A 222 -3.41 -5.84 -28.03
N VAL A 223 -4.70 -5.59 -27.81
CA VAL A 223 -5.38 -5.89 -26.56
C VAL A 223 -6.63 -6.72 -26.83
N THR A 224 -6.75 -7.83 -26.10
CA THR A 224 -7.96 -8.63 -25.99
C THR A 224 -8.60 -8.32 -24.63
N ASN A 225 -9.72 -7.61 -24.66
CA ASN A 225 -10.51 -7.30 -23.47
C ASN A 225 -11.43 -8.48 -23.12
N MET A 226 -11.26 -9.04 -21.92
CA MET A 226 -11.98 -10.22 -21.43
C MET A 226 -12.96 -9.88 -20.29
N SER A 227 -13.32 -8.60 -20.13
CA SER A 227 -14.27 -8.17 -19.10
C SER A 227 -15.74 -8.46 -19.45
N GLY A 228 -16.06 -8.63 -20.75
CA GLY A 228 -17.41 -8.89 -21.26
C GLY A 228 -17.76 -10.38 -21.39
N SER A 229 -18.96 -10.68 -21.89
CA SER A 229 -19.39 -12.05 -22.19
C SER A 229 -18.68 -12.68 -23.40
N THR A 230 -18.08 -11.84 -24.25
CA THR A 230 -17.23 -12.23 -25.38
C THR A 230 -15.97 -11.37 -25.36
N ALA A 231 -14.86 -11.94 -25.84
CA ALA A 231 -13.60 -11.22 -25.96
C ALA A 231 -13.71 -10.13 -27.05
N ALA A 232 -13.21 -8.93 -26.76
CA ALA A 232 -13.17 -7.83 -27.73
C ALA A 232 -11.72 -7.47 -28.04
N ASN A 233 -11.37 -7.47 -29.33
CA ASN A 233 -10.00 -7.28 -29.80
C ASN A 233 -9.82 -5.91 -30.46
N SER A 234 -8.71 -5.24 -30.19
CA SER A 234 -8.32 -4.00 -30.87
C SER A 234 -6.81 -3.81 -30.88
N VAL A 235 -6.30 -2.99 -31.81
CA VAL A 235 -4.95 -2.45 -31.70
C VAL A 235 -4.89 -1.58 -30.44
N TYR A 236 -3.96 -1.88 -29.54
CA TYR A 236 -3.70 -1.07 -28.36
C TYR A 236 -2.80 0.13 -28.70
N VAL A 237 -1.70 -0.16 -29.39
CA VAL A 237 -0.76 0.85 -29.91
C VAL A 237 -0.03 0.29 -31.13
N ASP A 238 0.24 1.15 -32.10
CA ASP A 238 1.23 0.91 -33.14
C ASP A 238 2.46 1.77 -32.83
N LEU A 239 3.56 1.11 -32.49
CA LEU A 239 4.81 1.77 -32.09
C LEU A 239 5.58 2.40 -33.26
N GLU A 240 5.29 2.03 -34.52
CA GLU A 240 5.89 2.68 -35.70
C GLU A 240 5.09 3.92 -36.14
N SER A 241 3.88 4.10 -35.60
CA SER A 241 3.03 5.26 -35.82
C SER A 241 3.19 6.34 -34.75
N ALA A 242 2.65 7.53 -35.01
CA ALA A 242 2.56 8.57 -33.99
C ALA A 242 1.73 8.07 -32.79
N PRO A 243 2.13 8.37 -31.54
CA PRO A 243 3.12 9.38 -31.14
C PRO A 243 4.57 8.88 -31.01
N PHE A 244 4.86 7.60 -31.29
CA PHE A 244 6.17 7.00 -30.99
C PHE A 244 7.13 6.97 -32.17
N SER A 245 6.63 6.67 -33.38
CA SER A 245 7.38 6.67 -34.63
C SER A 245 8.72 5.91 -34.54
N LEU A 246 8.70 4.74 -33.90
CA LEU A 246 9.86 3.85 -33.85
C LEU A 246 10.14 3.25 -35.22
N SER A 247 11.41 2.86 -35.45
CA SER A 247 11.75 1.98 -36.55
C SER A 247 11.89 0.58 -35.97
N LEU A 248 11.02 -0.34 -36.38
CA LEU A 248 11.04 -1.74 -35.94
C LEU A 248 11.32 -2.70 -37.12
N GLY A 249 11.86 -2.17 -38.21
CA GLY A 249 12.26 -2.95 -39.39
C GLY A 249 11.16 -3.15 -40.43
N ALA A 250 10.06 -2.37 -40.41
CA ALA A 250 9.02 -2.47 -41.45
C ALA A 250 9.55 -2.20 -42.87
N SER A 251 10.57 -1.34 -43.02
CA SER A 251 11.24 -1.11 -44.29
C SER A 251 11.82 -2.40 -44.89
N ASP A 252 12.35 -3.27 -44.05
CA ASP A 252 13.10 -4.47 -44.43
C ASP A 252 12.18 -5.56 -45.00
N ILE A 253 10.88 -5.46 -44.69
CA ILE A 253 9.84 -6.39 -45.15
C ILE A 253 8.73 -5.69 -45.97
N SER A 254 8.92 -4.44 -46.37
CA SER A 254 7.89 -3.63 -47.04
C SER A 254 7.39 -4.22 -48.37
N ALA A 255 8.25 -4.96 -49.08
CA ALA A 255 7.93 -5.65 -50.33
C ALA A 255 7.55 -7.13 -50.13
N ARG A 256 7.23 -7.55 -48.91
CA ARG A 256 6.88 -8.93 -48.58
C ARG A 256 5.53 -9.28 -49.21
N VAL A 257 5.47 -10.44 -49.87
CA VAL A 257 4.26 -10.96 -50.52
C VAL A 257 3.93 -12.32 -49.95
N LEU A 258 2.70 -12.47 -49.48
CA LEU A 258 2.13 -13.73 -48.99
C LEU A 258 0.83 -14.05 -49.74
N PRO A 259 0.52 -15.33 -49.94
CA PRO A 259 -0.78 -15.72 -50.48
C PRO A 259 -1.88 -15.44 -49.45
N GLY A 260 -3.03 -14.92 -49.91
CA GLY A 260 -4.24 -14.84 -49.07
C GLY A 260 -4.84 -16.20 -48.75
N ASP A 261 -4.61 -17.19 -49.63
CA ASP A 261 -5.00 -18.56 -49.40
C ASP A 261 -3.90 -19.32 -48.64
N GLY A 262 -4.17 -19.70 -47.39
CA GLY A 262 -3.23 -20.48 -46.57
C GLY A 262 -2.97 -21.89 -47.11
N GLY A 263 -3.83 -22.37 -48.01
CA GLY A 263 -3.64 -23.58 -48.80
C GLY A 263 -2.51 -23.48 -49.84
N VAL A 264 -1.99 -22.28 -50.11
CA VAL A 264 -0.96 -22.04 -51.12
C VAL A 264 0.41 -21.88 -50.45
N SER A 265 1.38 -22.69 -50.86
CA SER A 265 2.75 -22.58 -50.36
C SER A 265 3.37 -21.22 -50.72
N SER A 266 4.13 -20.66 -49.80
CA SER A 266 4.83 -19.38 -49.92
C SER A 266 6.34 -19.56 -49.95
N ASN A 267 7.05 -18.73 -50.69
CA ASN A 267 8.52 -18.65 -50.69
C ASN A 267 9.07 -17.57 -49.75
N ASP A 268 8.28 -16.54 -49.43
CA ASP A 268 8.55 -15.47 -48.45
C ASP A 268 10.06 -15.21 -48.16
N PRO A 269 10.82 -14.70 -49.15
CA PRO A 269 12.26 -14.54 -49.02
C PRO A 269 12.65 -13.48 -47.99
N LEU A 270 11.91 -12.38 -47.92
CA LEU A 270 12.19 -11.28 -46.99
C LEU A 270 11.96 -11.71 -45.53
N GLY A 271 11.03 -12.62 -45.29
CA GLY A 271 10.78 -13.12 -43.95
C GLY A 271 11.88 -14.01 -43.39
N PHE A 272 12.77 -14.59 -44.21
CA PHE A 272 13.73 -15.60 -43.74
C PHE A 272 14.75 -15.02 -42.76
N ASP A 273 15.49 -13.96 -43.12
CA ASP A 273 16.46 -13.37 -42.19
C ASP A 273 15.81 -12.48 -41.13
N ALA A 274 14.65 -11.90 -41.43
CA ALA A 274 13.95 -10.96 -40.56
C ALA A 274 13.49 -11.57 -39.22
N VAL A 275 13.20 -12.88 -39.18
CA VAL A 275 12.82 -13.60 -37.96
C VAL A 275 13.87 -13.38 -36.86
N GLY A 276 13.43 -12.90 -35.69
CA GLY A 276 14.31 -12.63 -34.54
C GLY A 276 15.19 -11.38 -34.70
N LYS A 277 15.01 -10.60 -35.78
CA LYS A 277 15.78 -9.36 -36.05
C LYS A 277 14.92 -8.12 -36.20
N VAL A 278 13.62 -8.24 -36.49
CA VAL A 278 12.69 -7.13 -36.67
C VAL A 278 11.44 -7.32 -35.79
N GLY A 279 10.72 -6.24 -35.51
CA GLY A 279 9.50 -6.26 -34.70
C GLY A 279 9.77 -6.42 -33.20
N LEU A 280 8.77 -7.01 -32.52
CA LEU A 280 8.74 -7.15 -31.07
C LEU A 280 8.99 -8.61 -30.64
N GLY A 281 9.54 -8.79 -29.44
CA GLY A 281 9.84 -10.09 -28.83
C GLY A 281 8.92 -10.43 -27.66
N GLY A 282 9.51 -10.96 -26.59
CA GLY A 282 8.81 -11.21 -25.34
C GLY A 282 8.28 -9.93 -24.70
N MET A 283 7.26 -10.08 -23.85
CA MET A 283 6.68 -8.97 -23.09
C MET A 283 6.25 -9.43 -21.70
N THR A 284 6.18 -8.50 -20.75
CA THR A 284 5.76 -8.77 -19.37
C THR A 284 5.24 -7.49 -18.71
N LEU A 285 4.45 -7.61 -17.66
CA LEU A 285 3.95 -6.47 -16.88
C LEU A 285 4.78 -6.26 -15.61
N SER A 286 4.85 -5.02 -15.15
CA SER A 286 5.36 -4.69 -13.83
C SER A 286 4.58 -5.37 -12.71
N THR A 287 5.16 -5.45 -11.51
CA THR A 287 4.54 -6.02 -10.31
C THR A 287 3.18 -5.41 -10.02
N ASP A 288 3.01 -4.10 -10.25
CA ASP A 288 1.77 -3.37 -10.07
C ASP A 288 0.89 -3.27 -11.34
N GLY A 289 1.32 -3.89 -12.44
CA GLY A 289 0.65 -3.89 -13.73
C GLY A 289 0.62 -2.54 -14.45
N ARG A 290 1.37 -1.51 -13.99
CA ARG A 290 1.36 -0.15 -14.59
C ARG A 290 2.34 0.04 -15.73
N ILE A 291 3.37 -0.79 -15.86
CA ILE A 291 4.38 -0.72 -16.91
C ILE A 291 4.34 -2.00 -17.73
N LEU A 292 4.20 -1.88 -19.04
CA LEU A 292 4.35 -2.99 -19.98
C LEU A 292 5.76 -2.96 -20.57
N TYR A 293 6.56 -3.97 -20.25
CA TYR A 293 7.88 -4.16 -20.81
C TYR A 293 7.78 -5.02 -22.08
N VAL A 294 8.42 -4.61 -23.17
CA VAL A 294 8.49 -5.39 -24.42
C VAL A 294 9.85 -5.24 -25.07
N VAL A 295 10.40 -6.34 -25.60
CA VAL A 295 11.69 -6.31 -26.28
C VAL A 295 11.54 -5.82 -27.71
N ASP A 296 12.28 -4.77 -28.07
CA ASP A 296 12.46 -4.31 -29.45
C ASP A 296 13.64 -5.06 -30.07
N LEU A 297 13.33 -5.97 -31.01
CA LEU A 297 14.30 -6.88 -31.63
C LEU A 297 15.21 -6.15 -32.62
N TYR A 298 14.71 -5.07 -33.23
CA TYR A 298 15.42 -4.33 -34.28
C TYR A 298 16.51 -3.45 -33.69
N ASN A 299 16.14 -2.62 -32.72
CA ASN A 299 17.10 -1.73 -32.05
C ASN A 299 17.82 -2.41 -30.89
N ARG A 300 17.42 -3.63 -30.50
CA ARG A 300 17.99 -4.43 -29.39
C ARG A 300 17.93 -3.66 -28.08
N GLN A 301 16.74 -3.19 -27.75
CA GLN A 301 16.47 -2.42 -26.54
C GLN A 301 15.20 -2.94 -25.87
N LEU A 302 15.03 -2.60 -24.60
CA LEU A 302 13.81 -2.84 -23.86
C LEU A 302 12.95 -1.57 -23.92
N LEU A 303 11.68 -1.72 -24.26
CA LEU A 303 10.69 -0.66 -24.21
C LEU A 303 9.87 -0.82 -22.93
N ALA A 304 9.74 0.26 -22.15
CA ALA A 304 8.89 0.32 -20.97
C ALA A 304 7.75 1.32 -21.24
N LEU A 305 6.53 0.81 -21.38
CA LEU A 305 5.34 1.62 -21.63
C LEU A 305 4.54 1.80 -20.34
N ALA A 306 4.40 3.05 -19.87
CA ALA A 306 3.60 3.41 -18.70
C ALA A 306 2.10 3.37 -19.03
N ILE A 307 1.55 2.16 -19.10
CA ILE A 307 0.15 1.91 -19.45
C ILE A 307 -0.82 2.23 -18.31
N GLY A 308 -0.38 2.24 -17.04
CA GLY A 308 -1.24 2.39 -15.87
C GLY A 308 -2.10 1.14 -15.57
N ASN A 309 -2.72 1.13 -14.39
CA ASN A 309 -3.61 0.06 -13.95
C ASN A 309 -4.86 0.70 -13.32
N PRO A 310 -6.02 0.73 -14.02
CA PRO A 310 -6.29 0.10 -15.32
C PRO A 310 -5.52 0.75 -16.49
N ALA A 311 -5.25 -0.05 -17.53
CA ALA A 311 -4.52 0.42 -18.70
C ALA A 311 -5.24 1.58 -19.42
N LYS A 312 -4.52 2.68 -19.64
CA LYS A 312 -4.90 3.88 -20.39
C LYS A 312 -5.48 3.51 -21.75
N THR A 313 -6.49 4.24 -22.21
CA THR A 313 -7.09 4.06 -23.54
C THR A 313 -6.23 4.64 -24.67
N THR A 314 -5.32 5.55 -24.35
CA THR A 314 -4.44 6.21 -25.31
C THR A 314 -3.12 6.51 -24.63
N LEU A 315 -2.02 6.18 -25.30
CA LEU A 315 -0.67 6.47 -24.83
C LEU A 315 -0.13 7.74 -25.48
N GLN A 316 0.73 8.44 -24.76
CA GLN A 316 1.44 9.64 -25.20
C GLN A 316 2.93 9.33 -25.36
N ALA A 317 3.67 10.18 -26.08
CA ALA A 317 5.11 10.01 -26.26
C ALA A 317 5.88 9.89 -24.93
N SER A 318 5.42 10.60 -23.88
CA SER A 318 5.99 10.55 -22.52
C SER A 318 5.77 9.22 -21.81
N ASP A 319 4.87 8.37 -22.28
CA ASP A 319 4.60 7.07 -21.67
C ASP A 319 5.63 6.01 -22.08
N LEU A 320 6.50 6.28 -23.07
CA LEU A 320 7.52 5.35 -23.53
C LEU A 320 8.90 5.72 -23.01
N THR A 321 9.52 4.79 -22.28
CA THR A 321 10.96 4.82 -21.98
C THR A 321 11.68 3.76 -22.79
N LYS A 322 12.79 4.14 -23.44
CA LYS A 322 13.68 3.23 -24.18
C LYS A 322 14.90 2.93 -23.32
N ILE A 323 15.18 1.66 -23.10
CA ILE A 323 16.24 1.20 -22.20
C ILE A 323 17.21 0.34 -23.02
N ALA A 324 18.46 0.78 -23.13
CA ALA A 324 19.48 0.06 -23.89
C ALA A 324 19.82 -1.28 -23.20
N ILE A 325 19.75 -2.38 -23.96
CA ILE A 325 20.18 -3.70 -23.48
C ILE A 325 21.69 -3.83 -23.71
N PRO A 326 22.51 -4.19 -22.70
CA PRO A 326 23.95 -4.32 -22.87
C PRO A 326 24.33 -5.38 -23.90
N ALA A 327 25.30 -5.07 -24.76
CA ALA A 327 25.85 -6.01 -25.72
C ALA A 327 26.90 -6.91 -25.04
N PRO A 328 26.73 -8.24 -24.99
CA PRO A 328 27.59 -9.14 -24.22
C PRO A 328 28.98 -9.43 -24.83
N GLY A 329 29.45 -8.64 -25.82
CA GLY A 329 30.75 -8.86 -26.45
C GLY A 329 30.86 -10.16 -27.25
N CYS A 330 29.82 -10.51 -28.02
CA CYS A 330 29.75 -11.77 -28.77
C CYS A 330 30.92 -11.95 -29.76
N THR A 331 31.52 -13.14 -29.75
CA THR A 331 32.49 -13.55 -30.76
C THR A 331 31.77 -14.05 -32.01
N ASN A 332 32.24 -13.65 -33.20
CA ASN A 332 31.69 -14.05 -34.51
C ASN A 332 30.16 -13.94 -34.62
N GLY A 333 29.52 -13.02 -33.90
CA GLY A 333 28.07 -12.96 -33.82
C GLY A 333 27.56 -11.69 -33.18
N VAL A 334 26.25 -11.65 -32.95
CA VAL A 334 25.55 -10.48 -32.40
C VAL A 334 24.73 -10.93 -31.20
N GLY A 335 24.65 -10.08 -30.17
CA GLY A 335 23.71 -10.29 -29.06
C GLY A 335 22.29 -9.98 -29.51
N ARG A 336 21.40 -10.98 -29.47
CA ARG A 336 19.98 -10.85 -29.82
C ARG A 336 19.12 -11.04 -28.57
N PRO A 337 18.46 -9.97 -28.08
CA PRO A 337 17.54 -10.07 -26.96
C PRO A 337 16.20 -10.67 -27.40
N PHE A 338 15.49 -11.35 -26.50
CA PHE A 338 14.13 -11.80 -26.79
C PHE A 338 13.25 -11.92 -25.54
N ALA A 339 13.61 -12.77 -24.58
CA ALA A 339 12.82 -12.96 -23.35
C ALA A 339 12.86 -11.73 -22.44
N VAL A 340 11.73 -11.45 -21.79
CA VAL A 340 11.66 -10.51 -20.66
C VAL A 340 10.65 -11.03 -19.62
N LYS A 341 11.02 -10.98 -18.33
CA LYS A 341 10.16 -11.43 -17.22
C LYS A 341 10.35 -10.52 -16.00
N VAL A 342 9.25 -10.13 -15.37
CA VAL A 342 9.29 -9.49 -14.04
C VAL A 342 9.19 -10.57 -12.97
N TYR A 343 10.10 -10.52 -12.00
CA TYR A 343 10.10 -11.42 -10.84
C TYR A 343 10.82 -10.77 -9.64
N ASN A 344 10.19 -10.81 -8.46
CA ASN A 344 10.72 -10.26 -7.20
C ASN A 344 11.31 -8.84 -7.34
N GLY A 345 10.56 -7.91 -7.93
CA GLY A 345 10.97 -6.50 -8.10
C GLY A 345 12.08 -6.26 -9.11
N LYS A 346 12.39 -7.24 -9.96
CA LYS A 346 13.40 -7.13 -11.03
C LYS A 346 12.81 -7.47 -12.38
N VAL A 347 13.35 -6.83 -13.41
CA VAL A 347 13.10 -7.15 -14.82
C VAL A 347 14.29 -7.96 -15.33
N TYR A 348 14.07 -9.21 -15.71
CA TYR A 348 15.07 -10.11 -16.30
C TYR A 348 14.97 -10.08 -17.82
N ILE A 349 16.10 -9.99 -18.51
CA ILE A 349 16.17 -9.89 -19.98
C ILE A 349 17.13 -10.95 -20.52
N GLY A 350 16.63 -11.80 -21.41
CA GLY A 350 17.40 -12.86 -22.05
C GLY A 350 18.05 -12.41 -23.36
N VAL A 351 19.34 -12.73 -23.56
CA VAL A 351 20.12 -12.41 -24.76
C VAL A 351 20.94 -13.62 -25.21
N VAL A 352 20.96 -13.90 -26.51
CA VAL A 352 21.80 -14.95 -27.11
C VAL A 352 22.89 -14.34 -27.99
N CYS A 353 24.13 -14.79 -27.84
CA CYS A 353 25.18 -14.60 -28.83
C CYS A 353 25.02 -15.62 -29.96
N THR A 354 24.75 -15.14 -31.17
CA THR A 354 24.23 -15.96 -32.27
C THR A 354 25.25 -16.69 -33.12
N ALA A 355 26.53 -16.35 -33.00
CA ALA A 355 27.60 -16.82 -33.89
C ALA A 355 27.32 -16.58 -35.40
N GLU A 356 26.44 -15.64 -35.74
CA GLU A 356 25.90 -15.48 -37.11
C GLU A 356 26.91 -15.00 -38.17
N ASN A 357 28.08 -14.52 -37.75
CA ASN A 357 29.13 -13.98 -38.62
C ASN A 357 30.20 -15.05 -38.90
N GLY A 358 29.77 -16.26 -39.28
CA GLY A 358 30.66 -17.37 -39.62
C GLY A 358 31.28 -18.10 -38.41
N GLY A 359 30.67 -17.97 -37.24
CA GLY A 359 31.12 -18.65 -36.03
C GLY A 359 30.72 -20.12 -35.96
N THR A 360 30.98 -20.73 -34.80
CA THR A 360 30.60 -22.11 -34.49
C THR A 360 29.78 -22.18 -33.21
N ALA A 361 29.29 -23.36 -32.84
CA ALA A 361 28.56 -23.53 -31.58
C ALA A 361 29.35 -23.05 -30.34
N ASN A 362 30.69 -23.11 -30.39
CA ASN A 362 31.57 -22.65 -29.31
C ASN A 362 31.53 -21.13 -29.07
N ASP A 363 31.05 -20.36 -30.05
CA ASP A 363 30.91 -18.90 -29.97
C ASP A 363 29.54 -18.48 -29.39
N MET A 364 28.63 -19.44 -29.16
CA MET A 364 27.28 -19.16 -28.68
C MET A 364 27.18 -19.21 -27.17
N TYR A 365 26.47 -18.23 -26.62
CA TYR A 365 26.24 -18.05 -25.19
C TYR A 365 24.84 -17.50 -24.95
N ALA A 366 24.25 -17.89 -23.83
CA ALA A 366 23.10 -17.23 -23.25
C ALA A 366 23.56 -16.26 -22.14
N TYR A 367 22.90 -15.11 -22.06
CA TYR A 367 23.07 -14.12 -21.01
C TYR A 367 21.71 -13.72 -20.47
N VAL A 368 21.62 -13.57 -19.16
CA VAL A 368 20.47 -13.00 -18.47
C VAL A 368 20.93 -11.74 -17.74
N TYR A 369 20.38 -10.59 -18.13
CA TYR A 369 20.54 -9.34 -17.41
C TYR A 369 19.37 -9.15 -16.45
N ALA A 370 19.60 -8.41 -15.37
CA ALA A 370 18.53 -7.99 -14.46
C ALA A 370 18.70 -6.53 -14.09
N MET A 371 17.59 -5.78 -14.10
CA MET A 371 17.53 -4.43 -13.54
C MET A 371 16.43 -4.37 -12.48
N ASP A 372 16.53 -3.41 -11.57
CA ASP A 372 15.41 -3.13 -10.66
C ASP A 372 14.22 -2.61 -11.45
N GLU A 373 13.03 -2.97 -11.02
CA GLU A 373 11.80 -2.50 -11.64
C GLU A 373 11.68 -0.98 -11.62
N GLY A 374 11.26 -0.39 -12.75
CA GLY A 374 11.18 1.06 -12.91
C GLY A 374 12.52 1.75 -13.18
N ALA A 375 13.65 1.02 -13.12
CA ALA A 375 14.94 1.56 -13.51
C ALA A 375 14.98 1.87 -15.01
N THR A 376 15.77 2.89 -15.37
CA THR A 376 15.94 3.34 -16.76
C THR A 376 17.26 2.86 -17.39
N THR A 377 18.05 2.08 -16.65
CA THR A 377 19.33 1.53 -17.10
C THR A 377 19.52 0.09 -16.63
N ILE A 378 20.06 -0.76 -17.50
CA ILE A 378 20.41 -2.15 -17.17
C ILE A 378 21.90 -2.22 -16.80
N PRO A 379 22.27 -2.87 -15.67
CA PRO A 379 23.66 -3.14 -15.33
C PRO A 379 24.41 -3.84 -16.48
N THR A 380 25.65 -3.44 -16.76
CA THR A 380 26.45 -4.00 -17.87
C THR A 380 26.91 -5.44 -17.64
N THR A 381 26.85 -5.92 -16.40
CA THR A 381 27.19 -7.30 -16.03
C THR A 381 25.92 -8.13 -16.00
N ALA A 382 25.87 -9.20 -16.79
CA ALA A 382 24.79 -10.18 -16.73
C ALA A 382 24.78 -10.87 -15.35
N VAL A 383 23.61 -11.11 -14.78
CA VAL A 383 23.47 -11.86 -13.53
C VAL A 383 23.73 -13.35 -13.73
N PHE A 384 23.60 -13.84 -14.97
CA PHE A 384 23.87 -15.20 -15.34
C PHE A 384 24.30 -15.32 -16.80
N SER A 385 25.24 -16.23 -17.09
CA SER A 385 25.63 -16.57 -18.45
C SER A 385 26.22 -17.97 -18.53
N PHE A 386 26.06 -18.64 -19.67
CA PHE A 386 26.60 -19.97 -19.93
C PHE A 386 26.69 -20.26 -21.45
N ARG A 387 27.50 -21.26 -21.81
CA ARG A 387 27.70 -21.69 -23.21
C ARG A 387 26.51 -22.50 -23.72
N LEU A 388 26.16 -22.33 -24.99
CA LEU A 388 25.11 -23.11 -25.67
C LEU A 388 25.67 -24.26 -26.52
N ASN A 389 26.87 -24.75 -26.22
CA ASN A 389 27.54 -25.85 -26.93
C ASN A 389 27.48 -27.18 -26.17
N TYR A 390 26.46 -27.37 -25.32
CA TYR A 390 26.15 -28.67 -24.74
C TYR A 390 25.49 -29.56 -25.81
N ALA A 391 25.48 -30.88 -25.59
CA ALA A 391 24.85 -31.83 -26.50
C ALA A 391 23.33 -31.77 -26.35
N LYS A 392 22.56 -31.76 -27.45
CA LYS A 392 21.09 -31.83 -27.41
C LYS A 392 20.60 -33.23 -27.76
N GLY A 393 19.31 -33.46 -27.54
CA GLY A 393 18.59 -34.53 -28.19
C GLY A 393 18.52 -34.37 -29.71
N MET A 394 18.38 -35.48 -30.42
CA MET A 394 18.17 -35.51 -31.85
C MET A 394 16.80 -34.90 -32.21
N ILE A 395 16.79 -33.99 -33.18
CA ILE A 395 15.53 -33.47 -33.76
C ILE A 395 14.68 -34.61 -34.29
N HIS A 396 15.29 -35.61 -34.92
CA HIS A 396 14.60 -36.82 -35.35
C HIS A 396 15.55 -38.01 -35.28
N THR A 397 15.25 -38.99 -34.43
CA THR A 397 16.16 -40.12 -34.12
C THR A 397 16.54 -40.98 -35.33
N GLN A 398 15.73 -40.94 -36.39
CA GLN A 398 15.97 -41.66 -37.66
C GLN A 398 16.38 -40.74 -38.82
N ASP A 399 16.73 -39.48 -38.57
CA ASP A 399 17.22 -38.55 -39.61
C ASP A 399 18.36 -37.68 -39.07
N ALA A 400 19.51 -38.32 -38.83
CA ALA A 400 20.72 -37.69 -38.32
C ALA A 400 21.13 -36.38 -39.05
N PRO A 401 20.94 -36.22 -40.38
CA PRO A 401 21.22 -34.94 -41.05
C PRO A 401 20.46 -33.72 -40.53
N LEU A 402 19.39 -33.86 -39.74
CA LEU A 402 18.67 -32.73 -39.16
C LEU A 402 19.43 -32.10 -37.98
N GLY A 403 20.27 -32.85 -37.28
CA GLY A 403 21.12 -32.39 -36.19
C GLY A 403 20.61 -32.72 -34.77
N ASP A 404 21.51 -32.53 -33.82
CA ASP A 404 21.42 -32.83 -32.37
C ASP A 404 22.20 -31.78 -31.53
N SER A 405 22.38 -30.58 -32.07
CA SER A 405 23.11 -29.51 -31.40
C SER A 405 22.57 -28.14 -31.81
N TRP A 406 22.80 -27.14 -30.97
CA TRP A 406 22.60 -25.76 -31.36
C TRP A 406 23.59 -25.36 -32.46
N GLU A 407 23.10 -24.60 -33.42
CA GLU A 407 23.86 -24.14 -34.57
C GLU A 407 23.85 -22.60 -34.70
N PRO A 408 24.94 -22.02 -35.25
CA PRO A 408 25.00 -20.60 -35.56
C PRO A 408 23.83 -20.13 -36.42
N TRP A 409 23.39 -18.90 -36.17
CA TRP A 409 22.32 -18.29 -36.95
C TRP A 409 22.74 -18.10 -38.41
N VAL A 410 21.80 -18.32 -39.33
CA VAL A 410 21.99 -18.12 -40.77
C VAL A 410 21.00 -17.11 -41.33
N SER A 411 21.46 -16.34 -42.30
CA SER A 411 20.66 -15.35 -43.03
C SER A 411 20.17 -15.83 -44.39
N GLN A 412 20.66 -16.99 -44.84
CA GLN A 412 20.30 -17.58 -46.13
C GLN A 412 19.79 -19.01 -45.96
N PHE A 413 18.82 -19.39 -46.78
CA PHE A 413 18.22 -20.72 -46.77
C PHE A 413 19.24 -21.84 -47.05
N SER A 414 20.33 -21.54 -47.76
CA SER A 414 21.43 -22.48 -48.01
C SER A 414 22.09 -23.01 -46.74
N GLY A 415 21.92 -22.33 -45.60
CA GLY A 415 22.40 -22.79 -44.31
C GLY A 415 21.45 -23.76 -43.57
N ILE A 416 20.24 -24.02 -44.07
CA ILE A 416 19.29 -24.94 -43.42
C ILE A 416 19.70 -26.40 -43.67
N ASN A 417 19.59 -27.24 -42.64
CA ASN A 417 19.84 -28.67 -42.77
C ASN A 417 18.68 -29.33 -43.51
N LEU A 418 19.02 -30.23 -44.41
CA LEU A 418 18.06 -30.92 -45.24
C LEU A 418 18.12 -32.41 -44.94
N GLY A 419 17.01 -32.92 -44.42
CA GLY A 419 16.87 -34.31 -44.04
C GLY A 419 16.94 -35.28 -45.22
N SER A 420 17.09 -36.55 -44.89
CA SER A 420 17.05 -37.66 -45.84
C SER A 420 15.66 -37.74 -46.49
N VAL A 421 15.62 -37.98 -47.81
CA VAL A 421 14.35 -38.25 -48.50
C VAL A 421 13.95 -39.68 -48.17
N THR A 422 13.07 -39.84 -47.17
CA THR A 422 12.64 -41.16 -46.69
C THR A 422 11.53 -41.74 -47.56
N ASN A 423 11.89 -42.30 -48.72
CA ASN A 423 11.21 -43.53 -49.18
C ASN A 423 12.06 -44.32 -50.20
N PRO A 424 12.89 -45.28 -49.76
CA PRO A 424 13.63 -46.17 -50.66
C PRO A 424 12.76 -47.28 -51.28
N GLY A 425 11.49 -47.42 -50.88
CA GLY A 425 10.61 -48.55 -51.24
C GLY A 425 9.49 -48.27 -52.25
N SER A 426 9.26 -47.02 -52.64
CA SER A 426 8.29 -46.66 -53.70
C SER A 426 8.95 -46.77 -55.08
N ALA A 427 9.31 -48.00 -55.45
CA ALA A 427 9.68 -48.34 -56.81
C ALA A 427 8.44 -48.24 -57.71
N GLY A 428 8.34 -47.19 -58.52
CA GLY A 428 7.42 -47.15 -59.65
C GLY A 428 6.39 -46.01 -59.64
N THR A 429 6.84 -44.77 -59.62
CA THR A 429 6.48 -43.69 -60.58
C THR A 429 7.08 -42.38 -60.08
N VAL A 430 7.49 -41.56 -61.03
CA VAL A 430 8.18 -40.27 -60.82
C VAL A 430 7.19 -39.26 -60.21
N ALA A 431 7.06 -39.18 -58.88
CA ALA A 431 6.57 -38.02 -58.08
C ALA A 431 6.08 -38.42 -56.68
N ASP A 432 6.91 -38.27 -55.65
CA ASP A 432 6.42 -37.75 -54.36
C ASP A 432 7.31 -36.58 -53.94
N PRO A 433 7.14 -35.40 -54.56
CA PRO A 433 7.86 -34.18 -54.19
C PRO A 433 7.35 -33.54 -52.88
N PHE A 434 6.51 -34.24 -52.09
CA PHE A 434 5.70 -33.62 -51.04
C PHE A 434 6.35 -33.56 -49.64
N PHE A 435 7.53 -34.16 -49.37
CA PHE A 435 7.99 -34.33 -47.98
C PHE A 435 9.50 -34.23 -47.73
N ARG A 436 10.17 -33.14 -48.13
CA ARG A 436 11.55 -32.94 -47.66
C ARG A 436 11.55 -32.31 -46.26
N ARG A 437 12.10 -33.02 -45.26
CA ARG A 437 12.30 -32.51 -43.89
C ARG A 437 13.44 -31.49 -43.86
N SER A 438 13.29 -30.46 -43.05
CA SER A 438 14.29 -29.40 -42.90
C SER A 438 14.29 -28.86 -41.48
N ALA A 439 15.47 -28.56 -40.94
CA ALA A 439 15.64 -28.02 -39.59
C ALA A 439 16.94 -27.23 -39.53
N ARG A 440 17.12 -26.41 -38.49
CA ARG A 440 18.41 -25.89 -38.05
C ARG A 440 18.24 -25.24 -36.68
N PRO A 441 18.50 -25.99 -35.58
CA PRO A 441 18.35 -25.49 -34.21
C PRO A 441 19.19 -24.24 -34.00
N GLN A 442 18.55 -23.08 -33.98
CA GLN A 442 19.21 -21.79 -33.80
C GLN A 442 18.65 -21.16 -32.53
N PRO A 443 19.44 -21.05 -31.44
CA PRO A 443 18.87 -20.73 -30.14
C PRO A 443 18.36 -19.28 -30.10
N MET A 444 17.14 -19.13 -29.60
CA MET A 444 16.58 -17.88 -29.10
C MET A 444 16.12 -18.14 -27.67
N LEU A 445 16.65 -17.41 -26.69
CA LEU A 445 16.13 -17.43 -25.32
C LEU A 445 14.78 -16.72 -25.33
N SER A 446 13.72 -17.49 -25.57
CA SER A 446 12.38 -16.99 -25.90
C SER A 446 11.56 -16.66 -24.68
N ASP A 447 11.83 -17.34 -23.57
CA ASP A 447 11.08 -17.20 -22.33
C ASP A 447 11.96 -17.40 -21.10
N ILE A 448 11.61 -16.72 -20.02
CA ILE A 448 12.21 -16.87 -18.69
C ILE A 448 11.07 -16.96 -17.69
N ASP A 449 11.09 -17.97 -16.83
CA ASP A 449 10.16 -18.06 -15.71
C ASP A 449 10.86 -18.49 -14.42
N PHE A 450 10.17 -18.38 -13.30
CA PHE A 450 10.69 -18.74 -11.98
C PHE A 450 9.77 -19.73 -11.30
N THR A 451 10.36 -20.83 -10.84
CA THR A 451 9.64 -21.84 -10.06
C THR A 451 9.29 -21.31 -8.67
N SER A 452 8.38 -21.98 -7.97
CA SER A 452 7.99 -21.62 -6.59
C SER A 452 9.15 -21.63 -5.58
N ASN A 453 10.24 -22.34 -5.86
CA ASN A 453 11.47 -22.32 -5.06
C ASN A 453 12.51 -21.29 -5.53
N GLY A 454 12.17 -20.46 -6.51
CA GLY A 454 13.03 -19.39 -7.02
C GLY A 454 14.08 -19.84 -8.02
N ASP A 455 14.00 -21.05 -8.57
CA ASP A 455 14.87 -21.45 -9.67
C ASP A 455 14.41 -20.78 -10.96
N MET A 456 15.37 -20.35 -11.78
CA MET A 456 15.11 -19.79 -13.10
C MET A 456 14.97 -20.91 -14.10
N VAL A 457 13.88 -20.91 -14.86
CA VAL A 457 13.68 -21.73 -16.05
C VAL A 457 13.91 -20.86 -17.28
N MET A 458 14.69 -21.36 -18.23
CA MET A 458 15.05 -20.67 -19.46
C MET A 458 14.63 -21.52 -20.65
N GLY A 459 13.71 -20.99 -21.44
CA GLY A 459 13.23 -21.63 -22.64
C GLY A 459 14.00 -21.18 -23.87
N PHE A 460 14.57 -22.13 -24.60
CA PHE A 460 15.31 -21.86 -25.83
C PHE A 460 14.52 -22.37 -27.03
N MET A 461 13.82 -21.47 -27.73
CA MET A 461 13.16 -21.84 -28.97
C MET A 461 14.15 -21.94 -30.14
N ASP A 462 13.78 -22.75 -31.13
CA ASP A 462 14.50 -22.82 -32.39
C ASP A 462 14.03 -21.74 -33.38
N ARG A 463 14.92 -20.80 -33.76
CA ARG A 463 14.67 -19.81 -34.83
C ARG A 463 14.38 -20.45 -36.18
N GLY A 464 14.98 -21.61 -36.49
CA GLY A 464 14.65 -22.42 -37.67
C GLY A 464 13.15 -22.72 -37.76
N GLY A 465 12.48 -22.98 -36.64
CA GLY A 465 11.04 -23.17 -36.55
C GLY A 465 10.19 -21.97 -36.96
N HIS A 466 10.72 -20.75 -36.88
CA HIS A 466 10.06 -19.54 -37.37
C HIS A 466 10.49 -19.13 -38.78
N GLN A 467 11.65 -19.60 -39.24
CA GLN A 467 12.14 -19.46 -40.63
C GLN A 467 11.57 -20.53 -41.57
N LEU A 468 11.01 -21.61 -41.05
CA LEU A 468 10.42 -22.72 -41.78
C LEU A 468 8.91 -22.83 -41.50
N GLY A 469 8.24 -23.73 -42.20
CA GLY A 469 6.81 -23.99 -42.03
C GLY A 469 6.41 -25.36 -42.56
N PHE A 470 5.11 -25.65 -42.57
CA PHE A 470 4.58 -26.90 -43.13
C PHE A 470 4.30 -26.74 -44.62
N ARG A 471 4.86 -27.65 -45.43
CA ARG A 471 4.72 -27.67 -46.90
C ARG A 471 4.99 -26.32 -47.58
N GLN A 472 6.04 -25.63 -47.15
CA GLN A 472 6.43 -24.32 -47.67
C GLN A 472 7.60 -24.42 -48.65
N ARG A 473 7.87 -23.34 -49.41
CA ARG A 473 8.99 -23.29 -50.36
C ARG A 473 10.24 -22.71 -49.71
N ASN A 474 11.39 -22.97 -50.33
CA ASN A 474 12.61 -22.24 -50.02
C ASN A 474 12.50 -20.76 -50.49
N THR A 475 13.53 -19.96 -50.24
CA THR A 475 13.49 -18.52 -50.51
C THR A 475 13.60 -18.13 -51.99
N THR A 476 14.09 -19.02 -52.86
CA THR A 476 14.38 -18.69 -54.27
C THR A 476 13.43 -19.34 -55.27
N GLN A 477 12.71 -20.40 -54.90
CA GLN A 477 11.87 -21.17 -55.79
C GLN A 477 10.41 -20.72 -55.74
N THR A 478 9.87 -20.26 -56.88
CA THR A 478 8.47 -19.81 -57.02
C THR A 478 7.56 -20.85 -57.69
N THR A 479 8.12 -21.76 -58.48
CA THR A 479 7.36 -22.77 -59.26
C THR A 479 7.70 -24.22 -58.89
N SER A 480 8.62 -24.43 -57.94
CA SER A 480 9.05 -25.77 -57.53
C SER A 480 7.89 -26.57 -56.94
N THR A 481 7.82 -27.84 -57.33
CA THR A 481 6.93 -28.86 -56.75
C THR A 481 7.48 -29.43 -55.45
N THR A 482 8.76 -29.21 -55.14
CA THR A 482 9.38 -29.68 -53.88
C THR A 482 8.94 -28.79 -52.73
N LEU A 483 8.21 -29.37 -51.79
CA LEU A 483 7.77 -28.70 -50.57
C LEU A 483 8.58 -29.17 -49.36
N LEU A 484 8.85 -28.23 -48.46
CA LEU A 484 9.68 -28.41 -47.27
C LEU A 484 8.81 -28.40 -46.03
N ASN A 485 9.16 -29.27 -45.08
CA ASN A 485 8.55 -29.33 -43.77
C ASN A 485 9.58 -28.96 -42.71
N GLY A 486 9.33 -27.86 -42.01
CA GLY A 486 10.11 -27.40 -40.88
C GLY A 486 9.92 -28.31 -39.67
N TYR A 487 11.03 -28.65 -39.02
CA TYR A 487 11.10 -29.33 -37.74
C TYR A 487 11.85 -28.42 -36.77
N ILE A 488 11.46 -28.49 -35.50
CA ILE A 488 12.08 -27.71 -34.43
C ILE A 488 12.98 -28.58 -33.57
N GLY A 489 13.93 -27.96 -32.89
CA GLY A 489 14.74 -28.56 -31.83
C GLY A 489 15.01 -27.54 -30.74
N GLY A 490 13.94 -27.12 -30.04
CA GLY A 490 14.04 -26.23 -28.88
C GLY A 490 14.67 -26.92 -27.66
N ASP A 491 14.65 -26.29 -26.49
CA ASP A 491 15.14 -26.87 -25.22
C ASP A 491 14.58 -26.12 -24.00
N LEU A 492 14.51 -26.79 -22.85
CA LEU A 492 14.15 -26.23 -21.55
C LEU A 492 15.27 -26.45 -20.54
N LEU A 493 15.91 -25.35 -20.10
CA LEU A 493 16.95 -25.41 -19.09
C LEU A 493 16.53 -24.82 -17.74
N ARG A 494 17.17 -25.28 -16.66
CA ARG A 494 16.94 -24.78 -15.30
C ARG A 494 18.22 -24.36 -14.59
N ALA A 495 18.14 -23.32 -13.77
CA ALA A 495 19.23 -22.84 -12.93
C ALA A 495 18.76 -22.48 -11.52
N SER A 496 19.51 -22.89 -10.50
CA SER A 496 19.23 -22.55 -9.09
C SER A 496 20.16 -21.44 -8.60
N PHE A 497 19.65 -20.54 -7.77
CA PHE A 497 20.49 -19.57 -7.07
C PHE A 497 21.02 -20.16 -5.76
N ASN A 498 22.34 -20.22 -5.59
CA ASN A 498 22.98 -20.83 -4.41
C ASN A 498 23.24 -19.84 -3.25
N GLY A 499 22.71 -18.62 -3.33
CA GLY A 499 22.98 -17.52 -2.41
C GLY A 499 24.03 -16.52 -2.89
N THR A 500 24.85 -16.89 -3.89
CA THR A 500 25.90 -16.02 -4.45
C THR A 500 25.86 -15.92 -5.97
N ALA A 501 25.52 -17.01 -6.66
CA ALA A 501 25.46 -17.07 -8.10
C ALA A 501 24.37 -18.03 -8.58
N TRP A 502 23.91 -17.79 -9.81
CA TRP A 502 23.09 -18.75 -10.54
C TRP A 502 23.95 -19.92 -11.02
N VAL A 503 23.45 -21.14 -10.82
CA VAL A 503 24.13 -22.38 -11.21
C VAL A 503 23.21 -23.14 -12.15
N LEU A 504 23.68 -23.33 -13.40
CA LEU A 504 22.98 -24.14 -14.40
C LEU A 504 22.84 -25.57 -13.89
N GLU A 505 21.75 -26.23 -14.27
CA GLU A 505 21.66 -27.67 -14.16
C GLU A 505 22.85 -28.37 -14.81
N LYS A 506 23.13 -29.57 -14.34
CA LYS A 506 24.14 -30.44 -14.93
C LYS A 506 23.75 -31.88 -14.69
N ASN A 507 23.81 -32.70 -15.74
CA ASN A 507 23.42 -34.11 -15.66
C ASN A 507 22.07 -34.31 -14.97
N ALA A 508 21.08 -33.52 -15.39
CA ALA A 508 19.71 -33.55 -14.91
C ALA A 508 19.53 -33.24 -13.42
N ALA A 509 20.48 -32.54 -12.81
CA ALA A 509 20.44 -32.10 -11.41
C ALA A 509 20.62 -30.59 -11.29
N VAL A 510 19.82 -29.97 -10.43
CA VAL A 510 19.82 -28.53 -10.16
C VAL A 510 19.48 -28.27 -8.69
N GLY A 511 20.32 -27.50 -8.00
CA GLY A 511 20.21 -27.33 -6.55
C GLY A 511 20.20 -28.68 -5.82
N THR A 512 19.10 -28.95 -5.10
CA THR A 512 18.85 -30.22 -4.39
C THR A 512 17.99 -31.21 -5.18
N LEU A 513 17.57 -30.86 -6.39
CA LEU A 513 16.69 -31.66 -7.23
C LEU A 513 17.50 -32.45 -8.26
N ALA A 514 17.00 -33.63 -8.60
CA ALA A 514 17.52 -34.46 -9.69
C ALA A 514 16.35 -35.17 -10.38
N SER A 515 16.37 -35.21 -11.72
CA SER A 515 15.39 -35.93 -12.53
C SER A 515 15.95 -37.26 -13.05
N SER A 516 15.10 -38.03 -13.74
CA SER A 516 15.51 -39.28 -14.40
C SER A 516 16.25 -39.05 -15.73
N GLY A 517 16.46 -37.79 -16.15
CA GLY A 517 17.26 -37.44 -17.32
C GLY A 517 18.76 -37.67 -17.16
N ALA A 518 19.21 -38.03 -15.95
CA ALA A 518 20.63 -38.19 -15.65
C ALA A 518 21.29 -39.25 -16.57
N GLY A 519 22.32 -38.83 -17.30
CA GLY A 519 23.07 -39.70 -18.21
C GLY A 519 22.37 -40.01 -19.53
N ASN A 520 21.26 -39.34 -19.88
CA ASN A 520 20.62 -39.49 -21.19
C ASN A 520 21.43 -38.88 -22.35
N GLY A 521 22.47 -38.07 -22.03
CA GLY A 521 23.36 -37.44 -23.00
C GLY A 521 22.79 -36.17 -23.65
N GLN A 522 21.64 -35.69 -23.20
CA GLN A 522 20.90 -34.54 -23.73
C GLN A 522 20.93 -33.44 -22.65
N GLY A 523 21.33 -32.22 -22.99
CA GLY A 523 21.50 -31.12 -22.03
C GLY A 523 22.91 -30.96 -21.44
N PRO A 524 23.08 -30.04 -20.48
CA PRO A 524 24.38 -29.70 -19.92
C PRO A 524 25.02 -30.81 -19.07
N GLY A 525 26.33 -30.99 -19.23
CA GLY A 525 27.17 -31.79 -18.34
C GLY A 525 27.92 -30.93 -17.32
N THR A 526 29.05 -31.41 -16.80
CA THR A 526 29.89 -30.58 -15.92
C THR A 526 30.61 -29.49 -16.75
N PRO A 527 30.46 -28.19 -16.44
CA PRO A 527 31.11 -27.13 -17.20
C PRO A 527 32.64 -27.25 -17.18
N THR A 528 33.29 -27.04 -18.33
CA THR A 528 34.75 -26.94 -18.51
C THR A 528 35.10 -25.56 -19.09
N SER A 529 36.37 -25.27 -19.35
CA SER A 529 36.77 -23.99 -19.96
C SER A 529 36.20 -23.77 -21.37
N THR A 530 35.90 -24.83 -22.11
CA THR A 530 35.49 -24.75 -23.53
C THR A 530 34.18 -25.44 -23.85
N THR A 531 33.68 -26.36 -23.02
CA THR A 531 32.49 -27.19 -23.29
C THR A 531 31.93 -27.81 -21.99
N TYR A 532 31.15 -28.88 -22.07
CA TYR A 532 30.63 -29.65 -20.95
C TYR A 532 31.16 -31.09 -20.98
N ALA A 533 31.59 -31.60 -19.84
CA ALA A 533 32.07 -32.98 -19.67
C ALA A 533 30.92 -33.91 -19.26
N THR A 534 31.02 -35.18 -19.66
CA THR A 534 30.06 -36.24 -19.28
C THR A 534 30.16 -36.62 -17.79
N PRO A 535 29.11 -37.22 -17.21
CA PRO A 535 27.79 -37.47 -17.80
C PRO A 535 26.99 -36.17 -18.02
N ALA A 536 26.15 -36.17 -19.04
CA ALA A 536 25.28 -35.06 -19.42
C ALA A 536 23.82 -35.52 -19.36
N GLY A 537 22.93 -34.57 -19.12
CA GLY A 537 21.51 -34.81 -18.86
C GLY A 537 20.76 -33.51 -18.60
N GLU A 538 19.50 -33.47 -18.97
CA GLU A 538 18.60 -32.34 -18.76
C GLU A 538 17.55 -32.67 -17.70
N PHE A 539 17.11 -31.65 -16.98
CA PHE A 539 16.16 -31.80 -15.91
C PHE A 539 14.80 -32.15 -16.48
N TYR A 540 14.32 -31.42 -17.49
CA TYR A 540 13.01 -31.60 -18.13
C TYR A 540 13.00 -32.67 -19.24
N TYR A 541 13.60 -33.83 -18.97
CA TYR A 541 13.93 -34.90 -19.93
C TYR A 541 12.76 -35.56 -20.69
N THR A 542 11.51 -35.22 -20.38
CA THR A 542 10.35 -35.78 -21.09
C THR A 542 9.79 -34.83 -22.12
N ASP A 543 10.49 -33.75 -22.46
CA ASP A 543 10.21 -32.90 -23.62
C ASP A 543 10.58 -33.59 -24.96
N ALA A 544 10.44 -34.91 -24.98
CA ALA A 544 10.53 -35.81 -26.11
C ALA A 544 9.13 -36.30 -26.56
N TYR A 545 9.07 -36.83 -27.79
CA TYR A 545 7.91 -37.54 -28.32
C TYR A 545 8.29 -38.95 -28.76
N SER A 546 7.56 -39.93 -28.24
CA SER A 546 7.66 -41.34 -28.63
C SER A 546 6.35 -41.81 -29.27
N GLY A 547 6.47 -42.54 -30.38
CA GLY A 547 5.32 -42.93 -31.19
C GLY A 547 5.63 -44.04 -32.19
N TYR A 548 4.61 -44.37 -32.98
CA TYR A 548 4.73 -45.26 -34.14
C TYR A 548 4.91 -44.43 -35.41
N LEU A 549 6.01 -44.60 -36.14
CA LEU A 549 6.20 -43.93 -37.44
C LEU A 549 5.25 -44.44 -38.53
N SER A 550 4.82 -45.70 -38.40
CA SER A 550 3.75 -46.31 -39.19
C SER A 550 3.12 -47.43 -38.36
N SER A 551 1.94 -47.91 -38.75
CA SER A 551 1.27 -49.05 -38.10
C SER A 551 2.08 -50.36 -38.15
N SER A 552 3.15 -50.41 -38.94
CA SER A 552 4.03 -51.58 -39.10
C SER A 552 5.43 -51.41 -38.50
N MET A 553 5.76 -50.23 -37.95
CA MET A 553 7.06 -49.95 -37.33
C MET A 553 7.00 -50.10 -35.80
N PRO A 554 8.13 -50.38 -35.13
CA PRO A 554 8.18 -50.43 -33.67
C PRO A 554 7.89 -49.05 -33.06
N TYR A 555 7.40 -49.06 -31.82
CA TYR A 555 7.32 -47.85 -31.00
C TYR A 555 8.74 -47.37 -30.70
N VAL A 556 9.03 -46.13 -31.07
CA VAL A 556 10.34 -45.52 -30.95
C VAL A 556 10.21 -44.11 -30.44
N GLU A 557 11.25 -43.63 -29.76
CA GLU A 557 11.44 -42.20 -29.57
C GLU A 557 11.71 -41.57 -30.93
N ILE A 558 10.90 -40.59 -31.33
CA ILE A 558 10.97 -39.95 -32.64
C ILE A 558 11.68 -38.61 -32.51
N HIS A 559 11.25 -37.81 -31.53
CA HIS A 559 11.79 -36.49 -31.23
C HIS A 559 12.33 -36.50 -29.82
N GLN A 560 13.55 -36.01 -29.63
CA GLN A 560 14.13 -35.86 -28.30
C GLN A 560 14.02 -34.41 -27.80
N GLU A 561 13.61 -33.48 -28.67
CA GLU A 561 13.53 -32.06 -28.39
C GLU A 561 12.24 -31.52 -29.01
N THR A 562 11.30 -31.03 -28.19
CA THR A 562 9.97 -30.62 -28.68
C THR A 562 9.53 -29.24 -28.25
N TYR A 563 10.33 -28.51 -27.47
CA TYR A 563 10.00 -27.17 -26.99
C TYR A 563 9.77 -26.14 -28.11
N MET A 564 8.60 -25.48 -28.14
CA MET A 564 8.23 -24.54 -29.22
C MET A 564 8.49 -23.07 -28.92
N GLY A 565 8.74 -22.70 -27.66
CA GLY A 565 9.17 -21.34 -27.32
C GLY A 565 8.50 -20.63 -26.18
N SER A 566 7.58 -21.27 -25.44
CA SER A 566 7.00 -20.67 -24.24
C SER A 566 6.98 -21.60 -23.05
N SER A 567 7.27 -21.03 -21.88
CA SER A 567 7.27 -21.70 -20.58
C SER A 567 6.57 -20.84 -19.55
N LEU A 568 5.65 -21.42 -18.78
CA LEU A 568 4.89 -20.71 -17.75
C LEU A 568 4.88 -21.49 -16.44
N VAL A 569 5.15 -20.80 -15.34
CA VAL A 569 4.92 -21.29 -13.99
C VAL A 569 3.82 -20.46 -13.34
N ILE A 570 2.82 -21.15 -12.78
CA ILE A 570 1.87 -20.53 -11.86
C ILE A 570 2.47 -20.66 -10.45
N PRO A 571 2.69 -19.58 -9.70
CA PRO A 571 3.29 -19.68 -8.37
C PRO A 571 2.44 -20.54 -7.42
N GLY A 572 3.11 -21.30 -6.55
CA GLY A 572 2.51 -22.33 -5.72
C GLY A 572 2.11 -23.61 -6.48
N SER A 573 2.02 -23.57 -7.81
CA SER A 573 1.94 -24.80 -8.63
C SER A 573 3.30 -25.47 -8.67
N ASN A 574 3.29 -26.81 -8.70
CA ASN A 574 4.52 -27.58 -8.90
C ASN A 574 4.76 -27.92 -10.38
N TYR A 575 4.18 -27.16 -11.30
CA TYR A 575 4.26 -27.48 -12.73
C TYR A 575 4.84 -26.33 -13.53
N LEU A 576 5.73 -26.68 -14.45
CA LEU A 576 6.10 -25.87 -15.60
C LEU A 576 5.20 -26.27 -16.76
N ILE A 577 4.52 -25.30 -17.36
CA ILE A 577 3.71 -25.51 -18.56
C ILE A 577 4.54 -25.06 -19.74
N SER A 578 4.58 -25.84 -20.81
CA SER A 578 5.34 -25.48 -22.00
C SER A 578 4.57 -25.72 -23.27
N THR A 579 4.77 -24.87 -24.29
CA THR A 579 4.39 -25.21 -25.66
C THR A 579 5.32 -26.27 -26.24
N MET A 580 4.75 -27.24 -26.97
CA MET A 580 5.50 -28.37 -27.51
C MET A 580 4.98 -28.88 -28.87
N MET A 581 5.91 -29.37 -29.69
CA MET A 581 5.65 -30.10 -30.92
C MET A 581 5.22 -31.53 -30.60
N ASP A 582 4.28 -32.05 -31.39
CA ASP A 582 3.78 -33.40 -31.32
C ASP A 582 3.43 -33.85 -29.88
N PRO A 583 2.60 -33.08 -29.13
CA PRO A 583 2.25 -33.44 -27.75
C PRO A 583 1.67 -34.84 -27.63
N LEU A 584 0.91 -35.30 -28.63
CA LEU A 584 0.21 -36.60 -28.59
C LEU A 584 0.23 -37.31 -29.95
N ASN A 585 0.02 -36.57 -31.04
CA ASN A 585 0.12 -37.09 -32.40
C ASN A 585 1.31 -36.45 -33.13
N THR A 586 1.80 -37.10 -34.17
CA THR A 586 2.71 -36.44 -35.10
C THR A 586 1.98 -35.37 -35.91
N TRP A 587 2.72 -34.32 -36.29
CA TRP A 587 2.20 -33.17 -37.02
C TRP A 587 1.18 -32.38 -36.21
N SER A 588 1.51 -32.10 -34.95
CA SER A 588 0.66 -31.30 -34.09
C SER A 588 1.46 -30.36 -33.20
N GLY A 589 0.76 -29.40 -32.60
CA GLY A 589 1.32 -28.51 -31.59
C GLY A 589 0.37 -28.41 -30.41
N GLY A 590 0.93 -28.28 -29.22
CA GLY A 590 0.14 -28.14 -28.01
C GLY A 590 0.98 -27.83 -26.79
N ILE A 591 0.58 -28.35 -25.64
CA ILE A 591 1.19 -28.02 -24.34
C ILE A 591 1.40 -29.25 -23.45
N ALA A 592 2.41 -29.20 -22.60
CA ALA A 592 2.71 -30.19 -21.55
C ALA A 592 2.90 -29.54 -20.18
N TRP A 593 2.67 -30.29 -19.11
CA TRP A 593 2.90 -29.89 -17.72
C TRP A 593 3.99 -30.76 -17.09
N PHE A 594 5.18 -30.20 -16.91
CA PHE A 594 6.34 -30.82 -16.29
C PHE A 594 6.36 -30.60 -14.78
N ASP A 595 6.54 -31.65 -14.00
CA ASP A 595 6.68 -31.55 -12.54
C ASP A 595 8.04 -30.90 -12.19
N ASN A 596 8.00 -29.77 -11.47
CA ASN A 596 9.19 -29.00 -11.09
C ASN A 596 10.07 -29.68 -10.04
N ARG A 597 9.78 -30.91 -9.58
CA ARG A 597 10.66 -31.70 -8.70
C ARG A 597 11.32 -32.84 -9.44
N THR A 598 10.62 -33.43 -10.41
CA THR A 598 11.08 -34.65 -11.10
C THR A 598 11.43 -34.43 -12.56
N GLY A 599 11.09 -33.28 -13.13
CA GLY A 599 11.32 -32.94 -14.54
C GLY A 599 10.45 -33.70 -15.54
N ALA A 600 9.66 -34.68 -15.09
CA ALA A 600 8.76 -35.46 -15.93
C ALA A 600 7.42 -34.75 -16.13
N ASP A 601 6.86 -34.86 -17.33
CA ASP A 601 5.51 -34.39 -17.62
C ASP A 601 4.44 -35.38 -17.13
N ASN A 602 3.34 -34.83 -16.63
CA ASN A 602 2.22 -35.64 -16.13
C ASN A 602 1.03 -35.71 -17.11
N ARG A 603 0.91 -34.72 -18.01
CA ARG A 603 -0.16 -34.64 -19.00
C ARG A 603 0.26 -33.73 -20.15
N ARG A 604 -0.38 -33.98 -21.30
CA ARG A 604 -0.22 -33.21 -22.53
C ARG A 604 -1.57 -32.93 -23.16
N ALA A 605 -1.68 -31.82 -23.88
CA ALA A 605 -2.90 -31.39 -24.56
C ALA A 605 -2.57 -30.89 -25.97
N GLU A 606 -3.31 -31.36 -26.97
CA GLU A 606 -3.11 -30.99 -28.38
C GLU A 606 -4.01 -29.81 -28.77
N ILE A 607 -3.41 -28.69 -29.21
CA ILE A 607 -4.13 -27.46 -29.59
C ILE A 607 -4.55 -27.51 -31.06
N TYR A 608 -3.65 -27.92 -31.94
CA TYR A 608 -3.94 -28.12 -33.35
C TYR A 608 -3.28 -29.40 -33.85
N ARG A 609 -3.86 -29.99 -34.88
CA ARG A 609 -3.28 -31.10 -35.64
C ARG A 609 -3.35 -30.83 -37.12
N THR A 610 -2.26 -31.14 -37.81
CA THR A 610 -2.09 -31.04 -39.25
C THR A 610 -2.34 -32.42 -39.86
N LEU A 611 -3.49 -32.60 -40.52
CA LEU A 611 -3.93 -33.87 -41.09
C LEU A 611 -3.46 -33.93 -42.55
N GLY A 612 -2.17 -34.18 -42.77
CA GLY A 612 -1.49 -34.12 -44.08
C GLY A 612 -1.91 -35.14 -45.16
N GLY A 613 -3.16 -35.60 -45.18
CA GLY A 613 -3.67 -36.65 -46.09
C GLY A 613 -4.32 -36.18 -47.40
N GLY A 614 -4.40 -34.88 -47.69
CA GLY A 614 -5.00 -34.32 -48.92
C GLY A 614 -4.07 -33.42 -49.75
N ALA A 615 -4.54 -33.03 -50.94
CA ALA A 615 -3.87 -32.10 -51.86
C ALA A 615 -3.83 -30.64 -51.38
N ALA A 616 -4.50 -30.32 -50.26
CA ALA A 616 -4.50 -28.99 -49.65
C ALA A 616 -3.34 -28.85 -48.63
N ASN A 617 -2.72 -27.67 -48.56
CA ASN A 617 -1.88 -27.31 -47.42
C ASN A 617 -2.78 -26.89 -46.25
N ASP A 618 -2.57 -27.46 -45.07
CA ASP A 618 -3.24 -26.99 -43.86
C ASP A 618 -2.68 -25.62 -43.48
N VAL A 619 -3.53 -24.76 -42.92
CA VAL A 619 -3.18 -23.40 -42.48
C VAL A 619 -2.32 -23.36 -41.20
N THR A 620 -2.05 -24.54 -40.62
CA THR A 620 -1.21 -24.74 -39.43
C THR A 620 0.27 -24.93 -39.80
N LEU A 621 1.13 -25.02 -38.79
CA LEU A 621 2.59 -25.05 -39.01
C LEU A 621 3.21 -26.44 -38.91
N GLY A 622 2.40 -27.49 -38.76
CA GLY A 622 2.89 -28.86 -38.62
C GLY A 622 3.86 -28.98 -37.45
N LYS A 623 5.13 -29.24 -37.77
CA LYS A 623 6.22 -29.42 -36.80
C LYS A 623 7.12 -28.20 -36.63
N ALA A 624 6.81 -27.10 -37.32
CA ALA A 624 7.46 -25.81 -37.11
C ALA A 624 6.82 -25.08 -35.91
N ASN A 625 7.37 -23.94 -35.48
CA ASN A 625 6.81 -23.17 -34.37
C ASN A 625 5.42 -22.59 -34.73
N GLY A 626 4.37 -23.29 -34.34
CA GLY A 626 2.96 -22.92 -34.56
C GLY A 626 2.26 -22.25 -33.38
N LEU A 627 2.86 -22.24 -32.19
CA LEU A 627 2.30 -21.59 -30.99
C LEU A 627 3.24 -20.49 -30.48
N GLY A 628 2.67 -19.46 -29.86
CA GLY A 628 3.42 -18.34 -29.24
C GLY A 628 3.52 -18.44 -27.72
N LEU A 629 3.71 -17.29 -27.07
CA LEU A 629 3.87 -17.18 -25.61
C LEU A 629 2.54 -17.44 -24.89
N LEU A 630 2.50 -18.48 -24.05
CA LEU A 630 1.32 -18.91 -23.31
C LEU A 630 1.20 -18.13 -22.00
N GLU A 631 0.00 -17.64 -21.67
CA GLU A 631 -0.23 -16.76 -20.52
C GLU A 631 -1.38 -17.29 -19.66
N ALA A 632 -1.21 -17.31 -18.33
CA ALA A 632 -2.29 -17.66 -17.40
C ALA A 632 -3.20 -16.46 -17.14
N LEU A 633 -4.51 -16.67 -17.29
CA LEU A 633 -5.53 -15.64 -17.02
C LEU A 633 -5.88 -15.61 -15.52
N CYS A 634 -4.90 -15.24 -14.69
CA CYS A 634 -5.02 -15.17 -13.24
C CYS A 634 -5.96 -14.05 -12.78
N SER A 635 -6.76 -14.31 -11.77
CA SER A 635 -7.54 -13.30 -11.07
C SER A 635 -6.62 -12.45 -10.18
N PRO A 636 -6.97 -11.19 -9.90
CA PRO A 636 -6.26 -10.41 -8.89
C PRO A 636 -6.38 -11.07 -7.51
N ALA A 637 -5.34 -10.90 -6.68
CA ALA A 637 -5.41 -11.28 -5.28
C ALA A 637 -6.51 -10.50 -4.55
N PRO A 638 -7.16 -11.10 -3.55
CA PRO A 638 -8.09 -10.35 -2.71
C PRO A 638 -7.38 -9.20 -2.01
N ILE A 639 -8.12 -8.14 -1.74
CA ILE A 639 -7.69 -7.02 -0.90
C ILE A 639 -8.42 -7.14 0.43
N MET A 640 -7.74 -6.78 1.51
CA MET A 640 -8.28 -6.71 2.85
C MET A 640 -7.88 -5.38 3.50
N ILE A 641 -8.85 -4.73 4.14
CA ILE A 641 -8.70 -3.43 4.79
C ILE A 641 -9.06 -3.57 6.27
N GLY A 642 -8.25 -3.03 7.18
CA GLY A 642 -8.41 -3.01 8.64
C GLY A 642 -7.33 -2.11 9.28
N ASN A 643 -7.11 -2.08 10.60
CA ASN A 643 -7.60 -2.98 11.65
C ASN A 643 -7.87 -2.20 12.98
N ARG A 644 -7.86 -2.88 14.10
CA ARG A 644 -7.91 -2.48 15.51
C ARG A 644 -8.47 -1.11 15.90
N VAL A 645 -9.55 -1.19 16.68
CA VAL A 645 -10.02 -0.13 17.57
C VAL A 645 -9.58 -0.44 19.01
N TRP A 646 -8.92 0.49 19.69
CA TRP A 646 -8.39 0.27 21.05
C TRP A 646 -8.68 1.39 22.03
N ASN A 647 -8.55 1.07 23.32
CA ASN A 647 -8.67 2.01 24.42
C ASN A 647 -7.29 2.63 24.70
N ASP A 648 -7.09 3.86 24.23
CA ASP A 648 -5.90 4.68 24.41
C ASP A 648 -5.90 5.27 25.82
N THR A 649 -5.38 4.49 26.76
CA THR A 649 -5.47 4.76 28.20
C THR A 649 -4.58 5.90 28.66
N ASN A 650 -3.53 6.21 27.89
CA ASN A 650 -2.60 7.30 28.18
C ASN A 650 -2.79 8.52 27.25
N ASN A 651 -3.73 8.44 26.31
CA ASN A 651 -4.08 9.48 25.34
C ASN A 651 -2.86 9.95 24.52
N ASN A 652 -2.04 9.00 24.05
CA ASN A 652 -0.88 9.31 23.21
C ASN A 652 -1.12 9.02 21.72
N GLY A 653 -2.25 8.40 21.34
CA GLY A 653 -2.57 8.02 19.98
C GLY A 653 -1.73 6.88 19.40
N VAL A 654 -1.04 6.10 20.24
CA VAL A 654 -0.15 4.99 19.85
C VAL A 654 -0.67 3.69 20.46
N GLN A 655 -0.71 2.61 19.68
CA GLN A 655 -1.17 1.30 20.14
C GLN A 655 -0.17 0.65 21.10
N ASP A 656 -0.27 0.91 22.41
CA ASP A 656 0.67 0.34 23.39
C ASP A 656 0.33 -1.12 23.76
N ALA A 657 1.34 -1.92 24.10
CA ALA A 657 1.15 -3.36 24.36
C ALA A 657 0.17 -3.67 25.51
N GLY A 658 -0.03 -2.73 26.44
CA GLY A 658 -0.93 -2.87 27.58
C GLY A 658 -2.38 -2.47 27.29
N GLU A 659 -2.66 -1.94 26.11
CA GLU A 659 -3.94 -1.34 25.79
C GLU A 659 -4.87 -2.35 25.13
N ALA A 660 -6.07 -2.48 25.67
CA ALA A 660 -7.04 -3.46 25.21
C ALA A 660 -7.79 -2.97 23.98
N GLY A 661 -8.12 -3.89 23.07
CA GLY A 661 -9.06 -3.62 21.99
C GLY A 661 -10.48 -3.38 22.49
N ILE A 662 -11.25 -2.57 21.78
CA ILE A 662 -12.65 -2.25 22.13
C ILE A 662 -13.60 -3.09 21.26
N PRO A 663 -14.32 -4.07 21.83
CA PRO A 663 -15.33 -4.82 21.09
C PRO A 663 -16.62 -4.03 20.87
N GLY A 664 -17.36 -4.38 19.82
CA GLY A 664 -18.72 -3.86 19.58
C GLY A 664 -18.79 -2.50 18.89
N VAL A 665 -17.67 -1.95 18.41
CA VAL A 665 -17.64 -0.68 17.66
C VAL A 665 -18.05 -0.95 16.22
N VAL A 666 -19.07 -0.23 15.74
CA VAL A 666 -19.57 -0.36 14.37
C VAL A 666 -18.74 0.53 13.45
N VAL A 667 -17.98 -0.07 12.55
CA VAL A 667 -17.15 0.61 11.54
C VAL A 667 -17.82 0.50 10.18
N THR A 668 -17.84 1.59 9.41
CA THR A 668 -18.51 1.64 8.10
C THR A 668 -17.54 1.96 6.97
N LEU A 669 -17.49 1.12 5.94
CA LEU A 669 -16.78 1.40 4.69
C LEU A 669 -17.73 2.01 3.65
N LYS A 670 -17.36 3.12 3.03
CA LYS A 670 -18.11 3.81 1.97
C LYS A 670 -17.21 4.07 0.75
N GLY A 671 -17.80 4.06 -0.44
CA GLY A 671 -17.07 4.36 -1.68
C GLY A 671 -17.72 3.75 -2.92
N THR A 672 -17.01 3.80 -4.03
CA THR A 672 -17.46 3.26 -5.32
C THR A 672 -17.72 1.76 -5.26
N GLY A 673 -18.80 1.28 -5.89
CA GLY A 673 -19.16 -0.14 -5.90
C GLY A 673 -19.84 -0.65 -4.63
N LEU A 674 -19.99 0.18 -3.59
CA LEU A 674 -20.71 -0.15 -2.36
C LEU A 674 -22.11 0.48 -2.35
N SER A 675 -22.95 0.05 -1.40
CA SER A 675 -24.27 0.67 -1.18
C SER A 675 -24.12 2.14 -0.77
N ALA A 676 -25.15 2.97 -1.02
CA ALA A 676 -25.13 4.39 -0.63
C ALA A 676 -24.92 4.60 0.88
N ASN A 677 -25.34 3.63 1.71
CA ASN A 677 -25.15 3.67 3.16
C ASN A 677 -23.80 3.07 3.60
N GLY A 678 -23.03 2.51 2.66
CA GLY A 678 -21.82 1.73 2.94
C GLY A 678 -22.11 0.29 3.35
N VAL A 679 -21.09 -0.36 3.89
CA VAL A 679 -21.16 -1.69 4.52
C VAL A 679 -20.53 -1.62 5.91
N THR A 680 -21.02 -2.40 6.87
CA THR A 680 -20.59 -2.29 8.27
C THR A 680 -19.96 -3.57 8.80
N ALA A 681 -18.85 -3.42 9.52
CA ALA A 681 -18.25 -4.43 10.38
C ALA A 681 -18.38 -4.00 11.84
N THR A 682 -18.39 -4.95 12.78
CA THR A 682 -18.40 -4.66 14.22
C THR A 682 -17.19 -5.31 14.88
N THR A 683 -16.41 -4.53 15.61
CA THR A 683 -15.13 -4.98 16.16
C THR A 683 -15.27 -6.19 17.08
N ASN A 684 -14.34 -7.14 16.96
CA ASN A 684 -14.30 -8.35 17.80
C ASN A 684 -13.70 -8.07 19.19
N SER A 685 -13.49 -9.12 20.01
CA SER A 685 -12.89 -9.02 21.35
C SER A 685 -11.47 -8.45 21.40
N LYS A 686 -10.76 -8.47 20.27
CA LYS A 686 -9.42 -7.86 20.11
C LYS A 686 -9.48 -6.43 19.56
N GLY A 687 -10.68 -5.91 19.29
CA GLY A 687 -10.90 -4.61 18.66
C GLY A 687 -10.81 -4.65 17.13
N GLU A 688 -10.64 -5.81 16.52
CA GLU A 688 -10.33 -5.94 15.09
C GLU A 688 -11.59 -5.90 14.23
N TYR A 689 -11.47 -5.30 13.04
CA TYR A 689 -12.50 -5.29 12.01
C TYR A 689 -11.86 -5.38 10.62
N TYR A 690 -12.59 -5.94 9.65
CA TYR A 690 -12.06 -6.11 8.29
C TYR A 690 -13.12 -5.96 7.19
N PHE A 691 -12.68 -5.45 6.04
CA PHE A 691 -13.43 -5.41 4.79
C PHE A 691 -12.60 -6.06 3.68
N SER A 692 -13.16 -6.99 2.91
CA SER A 692 -12.39 -7.72 1.90
C SER A 692 -13.16 -8.06 0.63
N THR A 693 -12.42 -8.14 -0.48
CA THR A 693 -12.90 -8.69 -1.76
C THR A 693 -12.80 -10.22 -1.83
N ALA A 694 -12.19 -10.87 -0.83
CA ALA A 694 -12.09 -12.32 -0.78
C ALA A 694 -13.46 -13.00 -0.82
N THR A 695 -13.54 -14.14 -1.49
CA THR A 695 -14.75 -14.96 -1.50
C THR A 695 -14.86 -15.73 -0.19
N GLY A 696 -16.05 -15.72 0.42
CA GLY A 696 -16.23 -16.39 1.69
C GLY A 696 -17.55 -16.09 2.37
N THR A 697 -17.66 -16.46 3.64
CA THR A 697 -18.80 -16.13 4.49
C THR A 697 -18.41 -15.02 5.44
N SER A 698 -19.11 -13.87 5.37
CA SER A 698 -18.89 -12.76 6.29
C SER A 698 -19.17 -13.17 7.74
N SER A 699 -18.41 -12.60 8.66
CA SER A 699 -18.67 -12.64 10.10
C SER A 699 -19.12 -11.25 10.58
N THR A 700 -19.38 -11.11 11.87
CA THR A 700 -19.69 -9.81 12.48
C THR A 700 -18.52 -8.81 12.36
N SER A 701 -17.28 -9.27 12.46
CA SER A 701 -16.08 -8.43 12.40
C SER A 701 -15.39 -8.41 11.03
N ALA A 702 -15.81 -9.24 10.07
CA ALA A 702 -15.21 -9.29 8.74
C ALA A 702 -16.28 -9.37 7.65
N VAL A 703 -16.34 -8.36 6.77
CA VAL A 703 -17.26 -8.32 5.63
C VAL A 703 -16.51 -8.74 4.36
N LEU A 704 -16.94 -9.85 3.75
CA LEU A 704 -16.31 -10.45 2.57
C LEU A 704 -17.17 -10.25 1.30
N ASN A 705 -16.66 -10.71 0.15
CA ASN A 705 -17.29 -10.62 -1.17
C ASN A 705 -17.59 -9.19 -1.64
N LEU A 706 -16.81 -8.19 -1.18
CA LEU A 706 -16.99 -6.82 -1.61
C LEU A 706 -16.52 -6.62 -3.05
N SER A 707 -17.24 -5.78 -3.80
CA SER A 707 -16.84 -5.34 -5.13
C SER A 707 -16.12 -4.00 -5.04
N LEU A 708 -14.85 -4.02 -4.64
CA LEU A 708 -14.01 -2.83 -4.59
C LEU A 708 -13.36 -2.58 -5.96
N THR A 709 -13.22 -1.32 -6.32
CA THR A 709 -12.59 -0.88 -7.57
C THR A 709 -11.14 -0.52 -7.29
N TYR A 710 -10.20 -1.18 -7.97
CA TYR A 710 -8.76 -0.86 -7.89
C TYR A 710 -8.51 0.59 -8.35
N GLY A 711 -7.71 1.33 -7.58
CA GLY A 711 -7.51 2.78 -7.74
C GLY A 711 -8.70 3.65 -7.32
N GLY A 712 -9.78 3.06 -6.79
CA GLY A 712 -10.95 3.79 -6.30
C GLY A 712 -10.73 4.42 -4.92
N SER A 713 -11.41 5.52 -4.63
CA SER A 713 -11.36 6.21 -3.33
C SER A 713 -12.48 5.77 -2.40
N TYR A 714 -12.13 5.54 -1.14
CA TYR A 714 -13.02 5.03 -0.09
C TYR A 714 -12.84 5.83 1.19
N SER A 715 -13.83 5.71 2.09
CA SER A 715 -13.71 6.18 3.46
C SER A 715 -14.14 5.11 4.47
N VAL A 716 -13.36 5.02 5.55
CA VAL A 716 -13.69 4.23 6.74
C VAL A 716 -14.20 5.19 7.81
N CYS A 717 -15.39 4.93 8.32
CA CYS A 717 -16.08 5.78 9.28
C CYS A 717 -16.25 5.06 10.62
N PHE A 718 -15.74 5.69 11.66
CA PHE A 718 -15.83 5.31 13.07
C PHE A 718 -16.81 6.24 13.79
N PRO A 719 -17.51 5.77 14.83
CA PRO A 719 -18.34 6.65 15.67
C PRO A 719 -17.46 7.62 16.47
N ILE A 720 -17.90 8.86 16.68
CA ILE A 720 -17.11 9.84 17.46
C ILE A 720 -16.97 9.46 18.95
N SER A 721 -17.81 8.56 19.45
CA SER A 721 -17.76 8.06 20.83
C SER A 721 -18.18 6.60 20.92
N THR A 722 -17.67 5.90 21.93
CA THR A 722 -18.00 4.51 22.25
C THR A 722 -18.28 4.36 23.75
N SER A 723 -18.65 3.15 24.20
CA SER A 723 -18.87 2.86 25.63
C SER A 723 -19.86 3.82 26.31
N ALA A 724 -21.02 4.02 25.69
CA ALA A 724 -22.05 4.98 26.13
C ALA A 724 -21.56 6.43 26.31
N GLY A 725 -20.52 6.84 25.56
CA GLY A 725 -19.98 8.20 25.58
C GLY A 725 -18.82 8.41 26.57
N ALA A 726 -18.34 7.35 27.23
CA ALA A 726 -17.21 7.43 28.16
C ALA A 726 -15.86 7.57 27.46
N LEU A 727 -15.75 7.15 26.20
CA LEU A 727 -14.55 7.27 25.39
C LEU A 727 -14.87 8.05 24.11
N LEU A 728 -13.97 8.97 23.74
CA LEU A 728 -14.04 9.75 22.51
C LEU A 728 -12.93 9.32 21.57
N ILE A 729 -13.16 9.47 20.26
CA ILE A 729 -12.11 9.31 19.27
C ILE A 729 -10.91 10.21 19.65
N SER A 730 -9.70 9.67 19.63
CA SER A 730 -8.49 10.43 20.01
C SER A 730 -8.24 11.57 19.01
N GLU A 731 -7.81 12.72 19.51
CA GLU A 731 -7.37 13.85 18.68
C GLU A 731 -5.89 13.73 18.26
N ASN A 732 -5.15 12.77 18.82
CA ASN A 732 -3.74 12.51 18.52
C ASN A 732 -3.60 11.67 17.25
N VAL A 733 -4.05 12.23 16.13
CA VAL A 733 -4.01 11.59 14.82
C VAL A 733 -2.56 11.49 14.35
N ASN A 734 -2.18 10.31 13.85
CA ASN A 734 -0.86 10.01 13.30
C ASN A 734 0.31 10.36 14.23
N ALA A 735 0.14 10.10 15.54
CA ALA A 735 1.07 10.52 16.58
C ALA A 735 2.28 9.60 16.76
N ALA A 736 2.25 8.38 16.20
CA ALA A 736 3.35 7.45 16.35
C ALA A 736 4.60 7.87 15.55
N THR A 737 5.74 7.27 15.91
CA THR A 737 7.02 7.50 15.23
C THR A 737 7.75 6.20 15.01
N GLY A 738 8.69 6.19 14.07
CA GLY A 738 9.50 5.02 13.73
C GLY A 738 9.11 4.36 12.42
N GLU A 739 9.62 3.15 12.21
CA GLU A 739 9.54 2.43 10.93
C GLU A 739 8.12 1.94 10.61
N ASN A 740 7.33 1.61 11.63
CA ASN A 740 5.94 1.16 11.50
C ASN A 740 4.95 2.20 12.06
N ALA A 741 5.29 3.49 12.04
CA ALA A 741 4.48 4.56 12.67
C ALA A 741 3.00 4.50 12.25
N ASP A 742 2.74 4.44 10.94
CA ASP A 742 1.41 4.34 10.31
C ASP A 742 0.65 3.06 10.71
N LYS A 743 1.33 2.03 11.21
CA LYS A 743 0.73 0.74 11.61
C LYS A 743 0.38 0.69 13.09
N ILE A 744 0.74 1.71 13.85
CA ILE A 744 0.61 1.75 15.31
C ILE A 744 0.04 3.06 15.82
N ASP A 745 -0.39 3.98 14.95
CA ASP A 745 -1.05 5.23 15.30
C ASP A 745 -2.57 5.13 15.16
N SER A 746 -3.25 6.27 15.34
CA SER A 746 -4.69 6.42 15.13
C SER A 746 -4.91 7.30 13.90
N ASP A 747 -5.62 6.79 12.89
CA ASP A 747 -5.89 7.51 11.64
C ASP A 747 -7.11 8.44 11.63
N PRO A 748 -8.21 8.16 12.35
CA PRO A 748 -9.45 8.91 12.16
C PRO A 748 -9.29 10.37 12.51
N SER A 749 -9.73 11.24 11.61
CA SER A 749 -9.96 12.65 11.94
C SER A 749 -10.89 12.82 13.15
N ALA A 750 -10.98 14.03 13.71
CA ALA A 750 -11.93 14.35 14.80
C ALA A 750 -13.42 14.07 14.45
N THR A 751 -13.74 13.88 13.16
CA THR A 751 -15.07 13.46 12.69
C THR A 751 -15.25 11.94 12.58
N GLY A 752 -14.24 11.15 12.94
CA GLY A 752 -14.21 9.70 12.84
C GLY A 752 -14.04 9.18 11.43
N VAL A 753 -13.41 9.92 10.52
CA VAL A 753 -13.29 9.54 9.10
C VAL A 753 -11.82 9.40 8.70
N VAL A 754 -11.52 8.29 8.05
CA VAL A 754 -10.26 8.00 7.32
C VAL A 754 -10.58 7.88 5.84
N THR A 755 -9.74 8.42 4.97
CA THR A 755 -9.87 8.30 3.51
C THR A 755 -8.70 7.54 2.93
N LEU A 756 -8.97 6.58 2.03
CA LEU A 756 -7.95 5.77 1.40
C LEU A 756 -8.21 5.57 -0.09
N THR A 757 -7.17 5.21 -0.83
CA THR A 757 -7.26 4.75 -2.21
C THR A 757 -6.85 3.29 -2.27
N ILE A 758 -7.69 2.45 -2.86
CA ILE A 758 -7.39 1.03 -2.95
C ILE A 758 -6.31 0.79 -3.99
N GLY A 759 -5.31 0.01 -3.60
CA GLY A 759 -4.21 -0.45 -4.43
C GLY A 759 -4.63 -1.42 -5.55
N VAL A 760 -3.66 -2.19 -6.03
CA VAL A 760 -3.91 -3.36 -6.89
C VAL A 760 -4.15 -4.63 -6.06
N GLY A 761 -4.52 -5.74 -6.70
CA GLY A 761 -4.89 -6.96 -5.98
C GLY A 761 -3.76 -7.45 -5.05
N GLY A 762 -4.08 -7.73 -3.79
CA GLY A 762 -3.11 -8.21 -2.81
C GLY A 762 -2.30 -7.13 -2.09
N GLU A 763 -2.50 -5.84 -2.39
CA GLU A 763 -2.06 -4.73 -1.54
C GLU A 763 -3.04 -4.57 -0.38
N ASN A 764 -2.91 -5.44 0.62
CA ASN A 764 -3.71 -5.37 1.84
C ASN A 764 -3.29 -4.16 2.68
N ASP A 765 -4.26 -3.53 3.33
CA ASP A 765 -4.05 -2.34 4.15
C ASP A 765 -4.57 -2.59 5.57
N PHE A 766 -3.64 -2.83 6.48
CA PHE A 766 -3.93 -3.06 7.90
C PHE A 766 -3.53 -1.89 8.80
N SER A 767 -3.22 -0.70 8.26
CA SER A 767 -2.87 0.46 9.09
C SER A 767 -4.07 1.22 9.64
N ILE A 768 -5.28 0.98 9.14
CA ILE A 768 -6.45 1.80 9.46
C ILE A 768 -6.98 1.50 10.87
N ASP A 769 -6.36 2.07 11.89
CA ASP A 769 -6.60 1.83 13.30
C ASP A 769 -7.26 3.04 13.98
N ALA A 770 -8.00 2.83 15.08
CA ALA A 770 -8.69 3.92 15.80
C ALA A 770 -8.50 3.89 17.31
N ALA A 771 -7.86 4.94 17.84
CA ALA A 771 -7.76 5.19 19.28
C ALA A 771 -9.06 5.80 19.82
N TYR A 772 -9.52 5.30 20.95
CA TYR A 772 -10.47 6.00 21.80
C TYR A 772 -9.85 6.30 23.15
N ALA A 773 -9.79 7.57 23.50
CA ALA A 773 -9.25 8.03 24.77
C ALA A 773 -10.38 8.36 25.76
N PRO A 774 -10.11 8.25 27.08
CA PRO A 774 -11.03 8.75 28.10
C PRO A 774 -11.34 10.23 27.89
N VAL A 775 -12.61 10.59 28.06
CA VAL A 775 -13.03 12.00 28.12
C VAL A 775 -12.18 12.71 29.21
N PRO A 776 -11.43 13.78 28.90
CA PRO A 776 -10.64 14.50 29.91
C PRO A 776 -11.54 14.93 31.08
N PRO A 777 -11.10 14.85 32.34
CA PRO A 777 -11.92 15.32 33.46
C PRO A 777 -12.22 16.82 33.31
N CYS A 778 -13.43 17.24 33.68
CA CYS A 778 -13.75 18.67 33.71
C CYS A 778 -12.82 19.36 34.72
N SER A 779 -12.19 20.45 34.29
CA SER A 779 -11.35 21.29 35.16
C SER A 779 -11.85 22.73 35.17
N MET A 780 -11.60 23.39 36.29
CA MET A 780 -11.94 24.79 36.49
C MET A 780 -10.70 25.57 36.90
N SER A 781 -10.71 26.88 36.64
CA SER A 781 -9.78 27.83 37.24
C SER A 781 -10.53 29.11 37.61
N LEU A 782 -10.06 29.82 38.64
CA LEU A 782 -10.80 30.94 39.23
C LEU A 782 -9.92 32.20 39.27
N ILE A 783 -10.47 33.29 38.75
CA ILE A 783 -9.93 34.64 38.94
C ILE A 783 -10.96 35.46 39.70
N VAL A 784 -10.54 36.04 40.81
CA VAL A 784 -11.35 36.82 41.75
C VAL A 784 -10.77 38.23 41.86
N LEU A 785 -11.63 39.22 41.70
CA LEU A 785 -11.30 40.63 41.86
C LEU A 785 -12.22 41.26 42.91
N ALA A 786 -11.62 41.75 43.99
CA ALA A 786 -12.31 42.63 44.92
C ALA A 786 -12.40 44.03 44.30
N ASN A 787 -13.63 44.52 44.13
CA ASN A 787 -13.87 45.84 43.59
C ASN A 787 -13.78 46.91 44.67
N THR A 788 -13.92 48.16 44.25
CA THR A 788 -13.87 49.33 45.13
C THR A 788 -14.93 49.28 46.23
N CYS A 789 -14.51 49.72 47.43
CA CYS A 789 -15.39 49.91 48.58
C CYS A 789 -16.38 51.05 48.32
N ASN A 790 -17.66 50.82 48.63
CA ASN A 790 -18.68 51.86 48.65
C ASN A 790 -18.62 52.62 49.98
N GLU A 791 -18.26 53.89 49.92
CA GLU A 791 -18.07 54.79 51.08
C GLU A 791 -19.35 55.01 51.91
N VAL A 792 -20.52 54.82 51.31
CA VAL A 792 -21.82 55.01 51.97
C VAL A 792 -22.19 53.81 52.83
N THR A 793 -21.96 52.58 52.33
CA THR A 793 -22.42 51.34 52.97
C THR A 793 -21.30 50.55 53.66
N ASN A 794 -20.04 50.97 53.49
CA ASN A 794 -18.85 50.21 53.89
C ASN A 794 -18.86 48.75 53.38
N THR A 795 -19.44 48.55 52.19
CA THR A 795 -19.49 47.26 51.52
C THR A 795 -18.87 47.33 50.11
N TYR A 796 -18.45 46.20 49.58
CA TYR A 796 -17.87 46.08 48.24
C TYR A 796 -18.44 44.83 47.55
N PRO A 797 -18.43 44.82 46.20
CA PRO A 797 -18.68 43.60 45.44
C PRO A 797 -17.38 42.87 45.12
N VAL A 798 -17.45 41.54 45.07
CA VAL A 798 -16.41 40.70 44.48
C VAL A 798 -16.93 40.12 43.19
N SER A 799 -16.19 40.32 42.11
CA SER A 799 -16.51 39.75 40.79
C SER A 799 -15.37 38.90 40.29
N GLY A 800 -15.67 37.96 39.40
CA GLY A 800 -14.63 37.10 38.86
C GLY A 800 -15.09 36.28 37.67
N THR A 801 -14.15 35.51 37.14
CA THR A 801 -14.37 34.59 36.04
C THR A 801 -13.94 33.20 36.47
N VAL A 802 -14.83 32.23 36.24
CA VAL A 802 -14.53 30.81 36.28
C VAL A 802 -14.22 30.40 34.84
N SER A 803 -12.97 30.08 34.54
CA SER A 803 -12.63 29.44 33.28
C SER A 803 -12.83 27.94 33.42
N LEU A 804 -13.48 27.36 32.43
CA LEU A 804 -14.00 26.00 32.40
C LEU A 804 -13.35 25.25 31.24
N ASN A 805 -12.93 24.02 31.48
CA ASN A 805 -12.49 23.12 30.43
C ASN A 805 -13.25 21.80 30.55
N ASN A 806 -13.74 21.31 29.40
CA ASN A 806 -14.61 20.14 29.28
C ASN A 806 -15.83 20.15 30.24
N SER A 807 -16.48 21.31 30.40
CA SER A 807 -17.62 21.46 31.30
C SER A 807 -18.85 20.72 30.77
N PRO A 808 -19.48 19.82 31.55
CA PRO A 808 -20.82 19.35 31.26
C PRO A 808 -21.87 20.45 31.55
N ALA A 809 -23.12 20.22 31.16
CA ALA A 809 -24.22 21.05 31.61
C ALA A 809 -24.40 20.87 33.12
N THR A 810 -24.19 21.92 33.90
CA THR A 810 -24.21 21.88 35.38
C THR A 810 -24.51 23.27 35.96
N SER A 811 -24.61 23.37 37.28
CA SER A 811 -24.61 24.66 37.98
C SER A 811 -23.41 24.79 38.90
N LEU A 812 -22.84 25.99 38.96
CA LEU A 812 -21.72 26.35 39.82
C LEU A 812 -22.24 27.16 41.00
N THR A 813 -21.97 26.71 42.21
CA THR A 813 -22.19 27.49 43.44
C THR A 813 -20.90 28.23 43.78
N VAL A 814 -20.93 29.55 43.68
CA VAL A 814 -19.83 30.45 44.06
C VAL A 814 -20.13 31.01 45.44
N THR A 815 -19.22 30.85 46.40
CA THR A 815 -19.40 31.36 47.77
C THR A 815 -18.12 31.94 48.34
N ASP A 816 -18.25 33.02 49.11
CA ASP A 816 -17.18 33.57 49.95
C ASP A 816 -17.35 33.19 51.44
N GLY A 817 -18.14 32.15 51.72
CA GLY A 817 -18.53 31.73 53.07
C GLY A 817 -19.63 32.60 53.71
N THR A 818 -19.76 33.86 53.32
CA THR A 818 -20.79 34.79 53.84
C THR A 818 -21.90 35.11 52.82
N LYS A 819 -21.56 35.11 51.52
CA LYS A 819 -22.48 35.31 50.39
C LYS A 819 -22.27 34.20 49.38
N SER A 820 -23.34 33.79 48.71
CA SER A 820 -23.31 32.76 47.67
C SER A 820 -24.17 33.13 46.47
N ALA A 821 -23.78 32.68 45.28
CA ALA A 821 -24.53 32.78 44.04
C ALA A 821 -24.47 31.45 43.28
N VAL A 822 -25.49 31.16 42.47
CA VAL A 822 -25.53 29.97 41.61
C VAL A 822 -25.55 30.41 40.15
N ILE A 823 -24.69 29.82 39.33
CA ILE A 823 -24.52 30.14 37.92
C ILE A 823 -24.79 28.88 37.11
N SER A 824 -25.69 28.97 36.12
CA SER A 824 -25.92 27.86 35.19
C SER A 824 -24.84 27.85 34.11
N VAL A 825 -24.33 26.66 33.81
CA VAL A 825 -23.30 26.43 32.79
C VAL A 825 -23.82 25.41 31.80
N THR A 826 -23.74 25.71 30.50
CA THR A 826 -24.10 24.77 29.43
C THR A 826 -22.92 23.87 29.10
N ALA A 827 -23.19 22.68 28.54
CA ALA A 827 -22.12 21.78 28.09
C ALA A 827 -21.18 22.49 27.09
N GLY A 828 -19.87 22.36 27.27
CA GLY A 828 -18.83 22.98 26.43
C GLY A 828 -18.59 24.48 26.69
N GLN A 829 -19.27 25.11 27.66
CA GLN A 829 -19.04 26.51 27.99
C GLN A 829 -17.63 26.70 28.58
N THR A 830 -16.88 27.67 28.05
CA THR A 830 -15.46 27.88 28.40
C THR A 830 -15.26 28.89 29.53
N ASN A 831 -16.23 29.75 29.80
CA ASN A 831 -16.14 30.76 30.85
C ASN A 831 -17.51 31.08 31.45
N ALA A 832 -17.55 31.32 32.77
CA ALA A 832 -18.70 31.82 33.51
C ALA A 832 -18.28 32.99 34.41
N THR A 833 -19.05 34.07 34.45
CA THR A 833 -18.76 35.23 35.30
C THR A 833 -19.65 35.25 36.53
N PHE A 834 -19.15 35.78 37.64
CA PHE A 834 -19.90 35.88 38.89
C PHE A 834 -19.73 37.24 39.55
N SER A 835 -20.69 37.60 40.40
CA SER A 835 -20.63 38.77 41.27
C SER A 835 -21.32 38.47 42.61
N LEU A 836 -20.59 38.64 43.71
CA LEU A 836 -21.08 38.58 45.07
C LEU A 836 -21.11 39.99 45.65
N THR A 837 -22.28 40.50 46.02
CA THR A 837 -22.45 41.88 46.48
C THR A 837 -22.74 41.96 47.99
N GLY A 838 -22.44 43.13 48.59
CA GLY A 838 -22.74 43.39 50.00
C GLY A 838 -21.77 42.75 50.99
N LEU A 839 -20.51 42.53 50.60
CA LEU A 839 -19.44 42.06 51.47
C LEU A 839 -18.85 43.25 52.25
N SER A 840 -18.53 43.10 53.53
CA SER A 840 -18.07 44.22 54.40
C SER A 840 -16.58 44.50 54.25
N SER A 841 -16.19 45.75 53.99
CA SER A 841 -14.78 46.16 53.87
C SER A 841 -14.02 46.14 55.20
N GLY A 842 -12.70 46.02 55.17
CA GLY A 842 -11.84 45.96 56.37
C GLY A 842 -11.81 44.62 57.10
N SER A 843 -12.43 43.58 56.53
CA SER A 843 -12.62 42.26 57.13
C SER A 843 -11.46 41.28 56.91
N GLY A 844 -10.34 41.75 56.34
CA GLY A 844 -9.13 40.94 56.15
C GLY A 844 -9.16 40.07 54.89
N LYS A 845 -8.57 38.87 54.97
CA LYS A 845 -8.50 37.92 53.85
C LYS A 845 -9.74 37.02 53.82
N HIS A 846 -10.30 36.81 52.65
CA HIS A 846 -11.42 35.90 52.39
C HIS A 846 -11.09 34.94 51.26
N THR A 847 -11.89 33.89 51.09
CA THR A 847 -11.65 32.86 50.07
C THR A 847 -12.95 32.57 49.33
N VAL A 848 -12.98 32.92 48.05
CA VAL A 848 -14.06 32.51 47.16
C VAL A 848 -13.80 31.07 46.75
N SER A 849 -14.81 30.21 46.93
CA SER A 849 -14.82 28.82 46.49
C SER A 849 -15.92 28.60 45.45
N VAL A 850 -15.64 27.81 44.42
CA VAL A 850 -16.58 27.42 43.38
C VAL A 850 -16.72 25.90 43.37
N VAL A 851 -17.95 25.43 43.55
CA VAL A 851 -18.30 24.01 43.60
C VAL A 851 -19.36 23.73 42.53
N ALA A 852 -19.13 22.72 41.69
CA ALA A 852 -20.13 22.24 40.75
C ALA A 852 -21.18 21.38 41.48
N ALA A 853 -22.46 21.52 41.11
CA ALA A 853 -23.58 20.82 41.77
C ALA A 853 -23.55 19.29 41.60
N ALA A 854 -22.88 18.80 40.55
CA ALA A 854 -22.45 17.42 40.42
C ALA A 854 -20.92 17.38 40.58
N THR A 855 -20.35 16.28 41.09
CA THR A 855 -18.89 16.06 41.22
C THR A 855 -18.14 15.96 39.88
N ALA A 856 -18.69 16.55 38.82
CA ALA A 856 -18.14 16.49 37.48
C ALA A 856 -16.85 17.30 37.33
N CYS A 857 -16.69 18.40 38.08
CA CYS A 857 -15.52 19.28 38.03
C CYS A 857 -14.92 19.46 39.44
N GLU A 858 -13.60 19.60 39.53
CA GLU A 858 -12.90 19.83 40.80
C GLU A 858 -13.28 21.18 41.43
N THR A 859 -13.29 21.25 42.76
CA THR A 859 -13.54 22.52 43.47
C THR A 859 -12.32 23.44 43.34
N VAL A 860 -12.55 24.69 42.95
CA VAL A 860 -11.51 25.72 42.90
C VAL A 860 -11.76 26.81 43.91
N SER A 861 -10.70 27.36 44.48
CA SER A 861 -10.79 28.49 45.39
C SER A 861 -9.65 29.47 45.18
N GLN A 862 -9.89 30.73 45.49
CA GLN A 862 -8.87 31.78 45.48
C GLN A 862 -9.10 32.74 46.64
N THR A 863 -8.01 33.01 47.36
CA THR A 863 -8.01 34.00 48.44
C THR A 863 -7.84 35.40 47.86
N TYR A 864 -8.61 36.35 48.38
CA TYR A 864 -8.45 37.77 48.09
C TYR A 864 -8.44 38.56 49.40
N THR A 865 -7.98 39.81 49.34
CA THR A 865 -8.00 40.71 50.51
C THR A 865 -9.12 41.72 50.33
N ALA A 866 -9.99 41.84 51.33
CA ALA A 866 -11.03 42.86 51.33
C ALA A 866 -10.39 44.26 51.23
N PRO A 867 -10.98 45.20 50.48
CA PRO A 867 -10.55 46.59 50.50
C PRO A 867 -10.50 47.15 51.93
N ALA A 868 -9.59 48.08 52.19
CA ALA A 868 -9.54 48.79 53.47
C ALA A 868 -10.88 49.49 53.77
N THR A 869 -11.17 49.70 55.05
CA THR A 869 -12.36 50.46 55.49
C THR A 869 -12.36 51.85 54.84
N CYS A 870 -13.44 52.19 54.13
CA CYS A 870 -13.54 53.44 53.37
C CYS A 870 -14.48 54.48 54.01
N THR A 871 -14.81 54.33 55.29
CA THR A 871 -15.68 55.27 56.01
C THR A 871 -14.97 56.59 56.29
N VAL A 872 -15.59 57.72 55.90
CA VAL A 872 -15.08 59.09 56.14
C VAL A 872 -15.46 59.57 57.55
N ALA A 873 -14.47 60.05 58.33
CA ALA A 873 -14.70 60.57 59.69
C ALA A 873 -15.28 62.00 59.69
N ALA A 874 -16.15 62.32 60.65
CA ALA A 874 -16.78 63.64 60.79
C ALA A 874 -15.81 64.70 61.35
N THR A 875 -15.75 65.90 60.76
CA THR A 875 -14.95 67.05 61.24
C THR A 875 -15.79 68.32 61.37
N ILE A 876 -15.54 69.17 62.37
CA ILE A 876 -16.25 70.45 62.54
C ILE A 876 -15.38 71.48 63.28
N ALA A 877 -15.44 72.74 62.86
CA ALA A 877 -14.82 73.90 63.49
C ALA A 877 -15.86 75.02 63.67
N VAL A 878 -15.74 75.85 64.72
CA VAL A 878 -16.66 76.97 65.00
C VAL A 878 -15.89 78.26 65.26
N VAL A 879 -16.34 79.37 64.66
CA VAL A 879 -15.83 80.73 64.92
C VAL A 879 -16.60 81.38 66.05
N SER A 880 -15.87 81.82 67.09
CA SER A 880 -16.39 82.55 68.27
C SER A 880 -16.61 84.05 67.97
N ALA A 881 -17.51 84.72 68.69
CA ALA A 881 -17.84 86.14 68.47
C ALA A 881 -17.82 86.95 69.78
N THR A 882 -17.51 88.26 69.71
CA THR A 882 -17.57 89.18 70.87
C THR A 882 -18.58 90.29 70.60
N VAL A 883 -19.49 90.55 71.56
CA VAL A 883 -20.61 91.48 71.41
C VAL A 883 -20.82 92.36 72.64
N CYS A 884 -21.51 93.48 72.48
CA CYS A 884 -21.89 94.36 73.60
C CYS A 884 -23.03 93.75 74.43
N TYR A 885 -23.11 94.13 75.71
CA TYR A 885 -24.20 93.75 76.61
C TYR A 885 -25.58 94.02 75.97
N GLY A 886 -26.43 92.98 75.90
CA GLY A 886 -27.76 93.03 75.32
C GLY A 886 -27.84 92.78 73.80
N SER A 887 -26.70 92.61 73.10
CA SER A 887 -26.66 92.34 71.65
C SER A 887 -26.60 90.84 71.32
N SER A 888 -27.10 90.46 70.15
CA SER A 888 -26.99 89.09 69.62
C SER A 888 -25.62 88.85 68.98
N ALA A 889 -25.13 87.60 69.02
CA ALA A 889 -23.89 87.16 68.39
C ALA A 889 -24.20 86.13 67.28
N THR A 890 -23.36 86.10 66.24
CA THR A 890 -23.44 85.08 65.18
C THR A 890 -22.22 84.17 65.26
N LEU A 891 -22.43 82.88 65.51
CA LEU A 891 -21.41 81.83 65.48
C LEU A 891 -21.54 81.04 64.18
N THR A 892 -20.43 80.74 63.50
CA THR A 892 -20.46 79.99 62.23
C THR A 892 -19.64 78.71 62.35
N ALA A 893 -20.26 77.58 61.99
CA ALA A 893 -19.65 76.26 61.94
C ALA A 893 -19.26 75.89 60.50
N SER A 894 -18.07 75.32 60.31
CA SER A 894 -17.56 74.85 59.02
C SER A 894 -16.83 73.51 59.14
N GLY A 895 -16.64 72.80 58.02
CA GLY A 895 -15.92 71.52 57.95
C GLY A 895 -16.78 70.25 58.01
N CYS A 896 -18.10 70.36 58.20
CA CYS A 896 -19.04 69.23 58.24
C CYS A 896 -19.52 68.84 56.83
N ASN A 897 -18.64 68.28 56.00
CA ASN A 897 -18.98 67.86 54.64
C ASN A 897 -19.87 66.60 54.67
N ASN A 898 -20.99 66.61 53.93
CA ASN A 898 -21.97 65.52 53.85
C ASN A 898 -22.57 65.07 55.21
N GLY A 899 -22.53 65.95 56.22
CA GLY A 899 -23.16 65.76 57.53
C GLY A 899 -24.07 66.92 57.92
N THR A 900 -24.84 66.74 58.99
CA THR A 900 -25.76 67.75 59.52
C THR A 900 -25.15 68.41 60.76
N VAL A 901 -25.08 69.74 60.79
CA VAL A 901 -24.66 70.51 61.97
C VAL A 901 -25.86 70.81 62.87
N SER A 902 -25.76 70.43 64.14
CA SER A 902 -26.73 70.73 65.20
C SER A 902 -26.07 71.48 66.35
N TRP A 903 -26.76 72.46 66.93
CA TRP A 903 -26.24 73.29 68.02
C TRP A 903 -26.88 72.93 69.36
N SER A 904 -26.15 73.20 70.45
CA SER A 904 -26.59 72.89 71.83
C SER A 904 -27.86 73.62 72.28
N ASN A 905 -28.32 74.63 71.55
CA ASN A 905 -29.60 75.31 71.79
C ASN A 905 -30.79 74.71 71.00
N GLY A 906 -30.57 73.59 70.30
CA GLY A 906 -31.59 72.88 69.53
C GLY A 906 -31.75 73.34 68.08
N THR A 907 -31.01 74.36 67.64
CA THR A 907 -31.04 74.80 66.23
C THR A 907 -30.12 73.98 65.34
N THR A 908 -30.39 73.92 64.04
CA THR A 908 -29.59 73.19 63.05
C THR A 908 -29.17 74.11 61.91
N GLY A 909 -27.97 73.89 61.36
CA GLY A 909 -27.41 74.67 60.27
C GLY A 909 -26.03 75.25 60.58
N ASN A 910 -25.34 75.72 59.55
CA ASN A 910 -23.93 76.16 59.66
C ASN A 910 -23.76 77.51 60.37
N SER A 911 -24.84 78.22 60.72
CA SER A 911 -24.78 79.49 61.42
C SER A 911 -25.79 79.52 62.55
N LEU A 912 -25.38 80.00 63.72
CA LEU A 912 -26.21 80.19 64.89
C LEU A 912 -26.23 81.68 65.26
N ILE A 913 -27.42 82.30 65.26
CA ILE A 913 -27.63 83.64 65.80
C ILE A 913 -28.22 83.51 67.20
N THR A 914 -27.54 84.07 68.20
CA THR A 914 -27.98 83.99 69.60
C THR A 914 -29.05 85.06 69.89
N PRO A 915 -29.88 84.90 70.94
CA PRO A 915 -30.65 86.01 71.52
C PRO A 915 -29.72 87.12 72.03
N GLY A 916 -30.27 88.29 72.38
CA GLY A 916 -29.48 89.34 73.04
C GLY A 916 -28.84 88.83 74.33
N LEU A 917 -27.51 88.78 74.38
CA LEU A 917 -26.79 88.15 75.48
C LEU A 917 -26.38 89.20 76.52
N THR A 918 -26.68 88.92 77.79
CA THR A 918 -26.24 89.74 78.94
C THR A 918 -25.02 89.14 79.64
N GLN A 919 -24.63 87.91 79.29
CA GLN A 919 -23.47 87.21 79.83
C GLN A 919 -22.80 86.33 78.76
N THR A 920 -21.48 86.15 78.85
CA THR A 920 -20.72 85.28 77.94
C THR A 920 -21.26 83.86 77.98
N THR A 921 -21.65 83.32 76.82
CA THR A 921 -22.33 82.01 76.71
C THR A 921 -21.63 81.14 75.67
N ALA A 922 -21.41 79.85 76.00
CA ALA A 922 -20.81 78.87 75.09
C ALA A 922 -21.90 78.02 74.40
N TYR A 923 -21.70 77.74 73.12
CA TYR A 923 -22.57 76.88 72.30
C TYR A 923 -21.75 75.78 71.64
N THR A 924 -22.24 74.54 71.68
CA THR A 924 -21.57 73.40 71.05
C THR A 924 -22.22 73.11 69.71
N ALA A 925 -21.43 73.09 68.63
CA ALA A 925 -21.87 72.58 67.33
C ALA A 925 -21.44 71.11 67.20
N THR A 926 -22.35 70.24 66.80
CA THR A 926 -22.11 68.82 66.54
C THR A 926 -22.40 68.52 65.08
N CYS A 927 -21.39 68.04 64.35
CA CYS A 927 -21.55 67.49 63.02
C CYS A 927 -21.85 66.00 63.13
N THR A 928 -22.97 65.56 62.56
CA THR A 928 -23.31 64.13 62.46
C THR A 928 -23.40 63.73 60.99
N THR A 929 -22.56 62.79 60.56
CA THR A 929 -22.58 62.22 59.21
C THR A 929 -23.76 61.24 59.04
N GLN A 930 -24.18 60.97 57.79
CA GLN A 930 -25.26 60.00 57.51
C GLN A 930 -24.93 58.57 57.98
N THR A 931 -23.66 58.23 58.16
CA THR A 931 -23.19 56.93 58.68
C THR A 931 -23.14 56.86 60.22
N GLY A 932 -23.58 57.92 60.91
CA GLY A 932 -23.70 57.97 62.38
C GLY A 932 -22.44 58.41 63.12
N SER A 933 -21.33 58.71 62.43
CA SER A 933 -20.15 59.30 63.05
C SER A 933 -20.43 60.76 63.41
N ALA A 934 -20.22 61.15 64.67
CA ALA A 934 -20.46 62.50 65.18
C ALA A 934 -19.24 63.11 65.87
N THR A 935 -18.96 64.37 65.59
CA THR A 935 -17.87 65.15 66.20
C THR A 935 -18.39 66.52 66.62
N SER A 936 -18.00 67.00 67.80
CA SER A 936 -18.49 68.24 68.38
C SER A 936 -17.37 69.23 68.68
N VAL A 937 -17.65 70.53 68.53
CA VAL A 937 -16.72 71.62 68.87
C VAL A 937 -17.49 72.77 69.52
N VAL A 938 -16.84 73.50 70.44
CA VAL A 938 -17.46 74.61 71.18
C VAL A 938 -17.08 75.96 70.57
N GLY A 939 -18.08 76.81 70.32
CA GLY A 939 -17.93 78.23 70.04
C GLY A 939 -18.41 79.08 71.22
N THR A 940 -17.76 80.22 71.46
CA THR A 940 -18.11 81.12 72.57
C THR A 940 -18.58 82.47 72.05
N ALA A 941 -19.69 82.97 72.60
CA ALA A 941 -20.16 84.33 72.40
C ALA A 941 -19.82 85.16 73.64
N THR A 942 -18.78 85.98 73.55
CA THR A 942 -18.24 86.78 74.68
C THR A 942 -18.96 88.12 74.79
N VAL A 943 -19.50 88.45 75.97
CA VAL A 943 -20.26 89.69 76.20
C VAL A 943 -19.40 90.69 76.98
N MET A 944 -19.28 91.92 76.46
CA MET A 944 -18.55 93.00 77.13
C MET A 944 -19.36 93.62 78.30
N PRO A 945 -18.71 94.10 79.39
CA PRO A 945 -19.39 94.64 80.57
C PRO A 945 -20.28 95.88 80.28
N GLN A 946 -21.37 96.05 81.04
CA GLN A 946 -22.25 97.22 80.94
C GLN A 946 -21.60 98.47 81.56
N PRO A 947 -21.50 99.61 80.85
CA PRO A 947 -20.99 100.85 81.43
C PRO A 947 -22.01 101.52 82.38
N VAL A 948 -21.56 101.97 83.56
CA VAL A 948 -22.36 102.70 84.55
C VAL A 948 -21.96 104.18 84.54
N LEU A 949 -22.92 105.09 84.37
CA LEU A 949 -22.72 106.55 84.38
C LEU A 949 -23.15 107.12 85.75
N SER A 950 -22.27 107.87 86.40
CA SER A 950 -22.51 108.57 87.68
C SER A 950 -22.51 110.07 87.43
N LEU A 951 -23.63 110.76 87.66
CA LEU A 951 -23.75 112.23 87.55
C LEU A 951 -23.95 112.85 88.94
N GLN A 952 -23.19 113.90 89.26
CA GLN A 952 -23.24 114.63 90.53
C GLN A 952 -23.80 116.05 90.32
N ALA A 953 -24.78 116.45 91.14
CA ALA A 953 -25.33 117.80 91.11
C ALA A 953 -24.62 118.70 92.13
N SER A 954 -24.29 119.93 91.72
CA SER A 954 -23.63 120.94 92.58
C SER A 954 -24.43 121.33 93.83
N SER A 955 -25.75 121.11 93.86
CA SER A 955 -26.60 121.18 95.06
C SER A 955 -27.92 120.44 94.82
N THR A 956 -28.45 119.78 95.85
CA THR A 956 -29.77 119.12 95.81
C THR A 956 -30.89 119.94 96.45
N ASN A 957 -30.58 121.10 97.05
CA ASN A 957 -31.56 122.05 97.57
C ASN A 957 -31.29 123.43 96.97
N VAL A 958 -32.23 123.91 96.14
CA VAL A 958 -32.15 125.24 95.51
C VAL A 958 -33.50 125.95 95.51
N THR A 959 -33.45 127.28 95.70
CA THR A 959 -34.59 128.18 95.57
C THR A 959 -34.82 128.57 94.10
N ALA A 960 -36.08 128.85 93.76
CA ALA A 960 -36.49 129.15 92.38
C ALA A 960 -35.69 130.32 91.78
N GLY A 961 -35.13 130.12 90.59
CA GLY A 961 -34.32 131.11 89.88
C GLY A 961 -32.80 130.92 89.98
N THR A 962 -32.31 129.95 90.75
CA THR A 962 -30.86 129.68 90.91
C THR A 962 -30.39 128.53 90.00
N PRO A 963 -29.37 128.72 89.13
CA PRO A 963 -28.87 127.64 88.27
C PRO A 963 -28.03 126.61 89.05
N VAL A 964 -28.22 125.32 88.72
CA VAL A 964 -27.45 124.15 89.23
C VAL A 964 -26.71 123.52 88.06
N SER A 965 -25.41 123.28 88.22
CA SER A 965 -24.59 122.54 87.25
C SER A 965 -24.57 121.04 87.60
N LEU A 966 -24.72 120.19 86.57
CA LEU A 966 -24.61 118.73 86.63
C LEU A 966 -23.32 118.32 85.90
N SER A 967 -22.49 117.47 86.52
CA SER A 967 -21.29 116.88 85.91
C SER A 967 -21.23 115.39 86.10
#